data_AF-A0ABD1TBY3-F1
#
_entry.id   AF-A0ABD1TBY3-F1
#
_cell.length_a   1.000
_cell.length_b   1.000
_cell.length_c   1.000
_cell.angle_alpha   90.00
_cell.angle_beta   90.00
_cell.angle_gamma   90.00
#
_symmetry.space_group_name_H-M   'P 1'
#
loop_
_entity.id
_entity.type
_entity.pdbx_description
1 polymer ?
#
loop_
_entity_poly.entity_id
_entity_poly.type
_entity_poly.pdbx_seq_one_letter_code
_entity_poly.pdbx_strand_id
1 'polypeptide(L)'
;MVGSVNSIIWSFLLFPKISGNGVHSQVGGPDDFAVEIGLIVDSYAYLLPNSKHSLKSDPFATLVDPTLLEFAWIELLEKNKSVRVEELAEDDIYFTVLENKCSFSVYGHRPVVQVDELLRRKHAKEATEKELKEFVLLLKSTREMPSHSKTAKSSWKTKEKIRNRIESLEAYAIDKHYISPVGRRWRKSRRASDSLSKKKGKNYGSNHHKSIGGKSKQKVPSPPPLPPPASGPKKAKPVTPPEKGGDDSPSSVVFNVLHFGAKGDGSTDDTKAFQATWAAACKVEASTINVPSGYVFLVGPISFSGPYCQHNIVFQLDGKIIAPTSSKAWGSGLLQWLAFTKLVGITVKGSGTIDGSGAVWWQDSPYDDPIDDESKLIVPINSTVAEKPPIPLRGSLGGKMPSIKPTALRFYGSFNATVTGITIKNSPQCHLKFDNCIGVSVYNISVSSPGESPNTDGIHLQNSKDVLIRSSNLACGDDCVSIQTGCTNVYIHNVNCGPGHGISIGGLGKDNTKACVSNITVRDINMHNTMNGVRIKTWQGGSGSVQGVQFSNIQVSEVQLPIVIDQYYCDKSKCSNQTSAVALSGINYANIRGTYTVKPVHFACSDSMPCTEVTLTGIQLKPLQERYHMYDPYCWQTFGELYSPAVPPIQCLHIGKPKSNKIHRDTDSC
;
A
#
# COMPACT_ATOMS: atom_id res chain seq x y z
N MET A 1 -36.36 -39.80 19.61
CA MET A 1 -37.02 -41.07 19.22
C MET A 1 -38.01 -40.75 18.12
N VAL A 2 -37.85 -41.40 16.95
CA VAL A 2 -38.86 -41.80 15.94
C VAL A 2 -39.78 -40.68 15.36
N GLY A 3 -39.92 -40.40 14.06
CA GLY A 3 -39.66 -41.17 12.85
C GLY A 3 -40.96 -41.34 12.03
N SER A 4 -40.87 -41.06 10.72
CA SER A 4 -41.79 -41.37 9.60
C SER A 4 -43.06 -40.51 9.41
N VAL A 5 -43.37 -39.86 8.26
CA VAL A 5 -43.27 -40.14 6.79
C VAL A 5 -44.56 -40.75 6.19
N ASN A 6 -45.07 -40.07 5.14
CA ASN A 6 -45.92 -40.46 4.00
C ASN A 6 -47.47 -40.44 4.04
N SER A 7 -48.08 -39.69 3.09
CA SER A 7 -48.99 -40.17 2.01
C SER A 7 -49.42 -38.97 1.11
N ILE A 8 -49.08 -38.85 -0.20
CA ILE A 8 -49.55 -39.51 -1.46
C ILE A 8 -50.62 -38.66 -2.21
N ILE A 9 -50.30 -38.01 -3.34
CA ILE A 9 -50.49 -38.31 -4.81
C ILE A 9 -51.83 -37.81 -5.43
N TRP A 10 -51.74 -37.36 -6.71
CA TRP A 10 -52.69 -37.34 -7.87
C TRP A 10 -52.95 -35.91 -8.42
N SER A 11 -52.90 -35.57 -9.72
CA SER A 11 -52.45 -36.20 -10.97
C SER A 11 -52.41 -35.16 -12.13
N PHE A 12 -51.38 -35.27 -12.99
CA PHE A 12 -51.29 -35.19 -14.46
C PHE A 12 -52.28 -34.42 -15.40
N LEU A 13 -51.64 -33.88 -16.48
CA LEU A 13 -52.05 -33.75 -17.91
C LEU A 13 -52.79 -32.49 -18.41
N LEU A 14 -52.14 -31.65 -19.24
CA LEU A 14 -52.23 -31.64 -20.73
C LEU A 14 -51.65 -30.35 -21.39
N PHE A 15 -50.76 -30.58 -22.38
CA PHE A 15 -50.29 -29.85 -23.58
C PHE A 15 -51.12 -28.66 -24.17
N PRO A 16 -50.66 -27.90 -25.20
CA PRO A 16 -49.33 -27.29 -25.46
C PRO A 16 -49.37 -25.93 -26.23
N LYS A 17 -48.16 -25.41 -26.54
CA LYS A 17 -47.80 -24.37 -27.54
C LYS A 17 -48.70 -24.26 -28.78
N ILE A 18 -48.93 -23.03 -29.23
CA ILE A 18 -49.09 -22.67 -30.65
C ILE A 18 -48.16 -21.51 -31.01
N SER A 19 -47.54 -21.68 -32.18
CA SER A 19 -46.57 -20.87 -32.90
C SER A 19 -47.19 -19.75 -33.74
N GLY A 20 -46.39 -18.73 -34.09
CA GLY A 20 -46.31 -18.29 -35.49
C GLY A 20 -46.49 -16.79 -35.78
N ASN A 21 -45.39 -16.20 -36.28
CA ASN A 21 -45.31 -15.23 -37.38
C ASN A 21 -45.98 -13.85 -37.30
N GLY A 22 -45.13 -12.81 -37.26
CA GLY A 22 -44.86 -12.00 -38.46
C GLY A 22 -45.47 -10.59 -38.56
N VAL A 23 -44.65 -9.70 -39.14
CA VAL A 23 -44.98 -8.51 -39.96
C VAL A 23 -44.83 -7.11 -39.32
N HIS A 24 -43.75 -6.45 -39.77
CA HIS A 24 -43.56 -5.05 -40.21
C HIS A 24 -44.20 -3.83 -39.49
N SER A 25 -43.29 -2.94 -39.09
CA SER A 25 -43.26 -1.46 -39.23
C SER A 25 -44.46 -0.61 -38.77
N GLN A 26 -44.22 0.37 -37.89
CA GLN A 26 -44.00 1.78 -38.28
C GLN A 26 -43.71 2.69 -37.07
N VAL A 27 -43.12 3.83 -37.41
CA VAL A 27 -42.63 4.94 -36.59
C VAL A 27 -43.80 5.73 -35.96
N GLY A 28 -43.65 6.16 -34.70
CA GLY A 28 -44.53 7.15 -34.05
C GLY A 28 -43.92 7.63 -32.73
N GLY A 29 -43.81 8.96 -32.58
CA GLY A 29 -43.13 9.64 -31.47
C GLY A 29 -43.92 9.70 -30.15
N PRO A 30 -43.39 10.47 -29.18
CA PRO A 30 -43.81 10.44 -27.77
C PRO A 30 -45.05 11.34 -27.56
N ASP A 31 -46.05 10.80 -26.88
CA ASP A 31 -47.10 11.49 -26.10
C ASP A 31 -48.36 10.63 -26.15
N ASP A 32 -48.42 9.61 -25.28
CA ASP A 32 -49.67 8.93 -24.90
C ASP A 32 -49.39 7.97 -23.73
N PHE A 33 -49.06 8.50 -22.55
CA PHE A 33 -49.15 7.76 -21.28
C PHE A 33 -49.19 8.74 -20.11
N ALA A 34 -50.27 9.54 -20.05
CA ALA A 34 -50.52 10.43 -18.93
C ALA A 34 -52.02 10.61 -18.64
N VAL A 35 -52.82 9.54 -18.61
CA VAL A 35 -54.13 9.53 -17.93
C VAL A 35 -54.48 8.09 -17.51
N GLU A 36 -54.09 7.68 -16.30
CA GLU A 36 -54.87 6.74 -15.45
C GLU A 36 -54.18 6.54 -14.07
N ILE A 37 -53.95 7.65 -13.36
CA ILE A 37 -53.78 7.60 -11.89
C ILE A 37 -54.96 8.36 -11.29
N GLY A 38 -56.01 7.60 -11.00
CA GLY A 38 -57.20 8.06 -10.31
C GLY A 38 -58.17 6.90 -10.17
N LEU A 39 -58.41 6.51 -8.91
CA LEU A 39 -59.40 5.51 -8.46
C LEU A 39 -58.94 4.06 -8.52
N ILE A 40 -58.31 3.57 -7.44
CA ILE A 40 -58.87 2.55 -6.53
C ILE A 40 -58.18 2.72 -5.17
N VAL A 41 -58.69 3.66 -4.37
CA VAL A 41 -58.68 3.56 -2.90
C VAL A 41 -60.12 3.26 -2.55
N ASP A 42 -60.40 2.01 -2.22
CA ASP A 42 -61.39 1.58 -1.22
C ASP A 42 -61.66 0.09 -1.38
N SER A 43 -61.00 -0.70 -0.54
CA SER A 43 -61.52 -1.91 0.12
C SER A 43 -60.32 -2.72 0.59
N TYR A 44 -59.86 -2.48 1.81
CA TYR A 44 -59.46 -3.51 2.79
C TYR A 44 -59.05 -2.81 4.09
N ALA A 45 -60.05 -2.17 4.71
CA ALA A 45 -60.02 -1.79 6.12
C ALA A 45 -61.16 -2.53 6.81
N TYR A 46 -60.90 -3.75 7.31
CA TYR A 46 -61.67 -4.33 8.40
C TYR A 46 -60.78 -5.32 9.16
N LEU A 47 -60.92 -5.27 10.50
CA LEU A 47 -60.26 -6.08 11.54
C LEU A 47 -59.01 -5.46 12.18
N LEU A 48 -59.24 -4.39 12.96
CA LEU A 48 -58.60 -4.25 14.28
C LEU A 48 -59.49 -4.94 15.33
N PRO A 49 -58.93 -5.33 16.49
CA PRO A 49 -59.19 -4.45 17.64
C PRO A 49 -57.98 -4.18 18.54
N ASN A 50 -57.85 -2.88 18.83
CA ASN A 50 -57.58 -2.26 20.14
C ASN A 50 -56.32 -2.64 20.96
N SER A 51 -55.41 -1.68 21.08
CA SER A 51 -55.33 -0.89 22.33
C SER A 51 -54.63 0.46 22.10
N LYS A 52 -55.24 1.50 22.68
CA LYS A 52 -54.76 2.89 22.73
C LYS A 52 -53.67 3.00 23.81
N HIS A 53 -52.62 3.79 23.58
CA HIS A 53 -52.23 4.88 24.51
C HIS A 53 -51.13 5.81 23.95
N SER A 54 -51.49 7.09 23.89
CA SER A 54 -50.72 8.33 24.12
C SER A 54 -49.39 8.59 23.42
N LEU A 55 -49.43 9.58 22.52
CA LEU A 55 -48.34 10.48 22.15
C LEU A 55 -47.76 11.21 23.37
N LYS A 56 -46.43 11.35 23.40
CA LYS A 56 -45.72 12.56 23.88
C LYS A 56 -44.49 12.80 23.01
N SER A 57 -44.26 14.07 22.76
CA SER A 57 -43.33 14.73 21.85
C SER A 57 -41.85 14.71 22.27
N ASP A 58 -41.02 14.89 21.23
CA ASP A 58 -39.78 15.72 21.17
C ASP A 58 -38.42 14.96 21.11
N PRO A 59 -37.33 15.58 20.59
CA PRO A 59 -36.98 15.59 19.16
C PRO A 59 -35.54 15.10 18.91
N PHE A 60 -35.31 14.15 18.01
CA PHE A 60 -33.99 13.98 17.37
C PHE A 60 -34.16 13.36 15.99
N ALA A 61 -33.87 14.18 14.98
CA ALA A 61 -33.59 13.71 13.64
C ALA A 61 -32.21 13.05 13.65
N THR A 62 -32.14 11.79 13.22
CA THR A 62 -30.92 11.20 12.69
C THR A 62 -31.25 10.52 11.38
N LEU A 63 -30.53 10.95 10.35
CA LEU A 63 -30.48 10.36 9.01
C LEU A 63 -30.36 8.84 9.11
N VAL A 64 -31.31 8.13 8.51
CA VAL A 64 -31.11 6.73 8.12
C VAL A 64 -30.35 6.76 6.79
N ASP A 65 -29.14 6.22 6.81
CA ASP A 65 -28.26 6.04 5.66
C ASP A 65 -28.92 5.11 4.61
N PRO A 66 -28.99 5.50 3.32
CA PRO A 66 -29.53 4.67 2.24
C PRO A 66 -28.83 3.31 2.06
N THR A 67 -27.65 3.09 2.64
CA THR A 67 -26.93 1.81 2.57
C THR A 67 -27.46 0.73 3.53
N LEU A 68 -28.32 1.08 4.49
CA LEU A 68 -28.93 0.12 5.43
C LEU A 68 -30.17 -0.61 4.88
N LEU A 69 -30.72 -0.18 3.74
CA LEU A 69 -31.83 -0.86 3.06
C LEU A 69 -31.36 -2.03 2.17
N GLU A 70 -30.07 -2.10 1.80
CA GLU A 70 -29.51 -3.27 1.11
C GLU A 70 -29.32 -4.49 2.04
N PHE A 71 -29.25 -4.28 3.35
CA PHE A 71 -29.03 -5.38 4.30
C PHE A 71 -30.33 -5.94 4.93
N ALA A 72 -31.44 -5.20 4.90
CA ALA A 72 -32.76 -5.73 5.24
C ALA A 72 -33.32 -6.68 4.15
N TRP A 73 -32.70 -6.72 2.97
CA TRP A 73 -33.11 -7.59 1.86
C TRP A 73 -32.58 -9.03 1.98
N ILE A 74 -31.51 -9.25 2.77
CA ILE A 74 -30.91 -10.58 2.94
C ILE A 74 -31.67 -11.39 4.01
N GLU A 75 -32.28 -10.76 5.01
CA GLU A 75 -33.10 -11.47 6.01
C GLU A 75 -34.53 -11.83 5.54
N LEU A 76 -35.04 -11.19 4.49
CA LEU A 76 -36.32 -11.56 3.86
C LEU A 76 -36.20 -12.69 2.82
N LEU A 77 -34.97 -12.99 2.36
CA LEU A 77 -34.70 -14.04 1.36
C LEU A 77 -34.53 -15.45 1.95
N GLU A 78 -34.33 -15.59 3.27
CA GLU A 78 -34.26 -16.92 3.92
C GLU A 78 -35.60 -17.43 4.47
N LYS A 79 -36.69 -16.64 4.38
CA LYS A 79 -38.03 -17.07 4.79
C LYS A 79 -39.08 -16.85 3.71
N ASN A 80 -39.14 -17.85 2.82
CA ASN A 80 -40.35 -18.35 2.15
C ASN A 80 -40.92 -17.56 0.94
N LYS A 81 -40.97 -18.28 -0.20
CA LYS A 81 -41.74 -18.10 -1.46
C LYS A 81 -41.31 -17.02 -2.48
N SER A 82 -40.68 -17.54 -3.55
CA SER A 82 -40.96 -17.29 -4.97
C SER A 82 -41.10 -15.84 -5.45
N VAL A 83 -39.97 -15.20 -5.76
CA VAL A 83 -39.87 -14.21 -6.83
C VAL A 83 -38.74 -14.65 -7.75
N ARG A 84 -38.99 -14.76 -9.06
CA ARG A 84 -37.97 -15.16 -10.05
C ARG A 84 -37.02 -13.99 -10.26
N VAL A 85 -35.73 -14.24 -10.03
CA VAL A 85 -34.59 -13.29 -10.09
C VAL A 85 -34.39 -12.67 -11.49
N GLU A 86 -35.06 -13.21 -12.51
CA GLU A 86 -34.86 -12.82 -13.91
C GLU A 86 -35.60 -11.52 -14.30
N GLU A 87 -36.71 -11.16 -13.64
CA GLU A 87 -37.46 -9.93 -13.97
C GLU A 87 -36.86 -8.66 -13.35
N LEU A 88 -36.27 -8.72 -12.14
CA LEU A 88 -35.68 -7.54 -11.48
C LEU A 88 -34.36 -7.07 -12.12
N ALA A 89 -33.64 -7.97 -12.81
CA ALA A 89 -32.33 -7.68 -13.38
C ALA A 89 -32.40 -6.95 -14.73
N GLU A 90 -33.55 -6.92 -15.41
CA GLU A 90 -33.73 -6.16 -16.65
C GLU A 90 -34.05 -4.69 -16.34
N ASP A 91 -34.95 -4.41 -15.40
CA ASP A 91 -35.35 -3.04 -15.06
C ASP A 91 -34.19 -2.18 -14.52
N ASP A 92 -33.27 -2.75 -13.73
CA ASP A 92 -32.08 -2.02 -13.24
C ASP A 92 -31.08 -1.65 -14.35
N ILE A 93 -31.07 -2.35 -15.48
CA ILE A 93 -30.20 -2.04 -16.61
C ILE A 93 -30.74 -0.83 -17.37
N TYR A 94 -32.06 -0.79 -17.60
CA TYR A 94 -32.70 0.21 -18.44
C TYR A 94 -33.09 1.49 -17.70
N PHE A 95 -33.18 1.47 -16.37
CA PHE A 95 -33.60 2.61 -15.57
C PHE A 95 -32.57 2.97 -14.50
N THR A 96 -32.42 4.27 -14.22
CA THR A 96 -31.55 4.80 -13.17
C THR A 96 -32.37 5.69 -12.25
N VAL A 97 -32.02 5.72 -10.96
CA VAL A 97 -32.64 6.63 -10.00
C VAL A 97 -32.23 8.06 -10.34
N LEU A 98 -33.20 8.92 -10.61
CA LEU A 98 -32.99 10.34 -10.89
C LEU A 98 -33.04 11.17 -9.60
N GLU A 99 -33.96 10.84 -8.69
CA GLU A 99 -34.08 11.48 -7.37
C GLU A 99 -34.53 10.48 -6.30
N ASN A 100 -33.99 10.66 -5.09
CA ASN A 100 -34.45 9.98 -3.88
C ASN A 100 -35.08 11.01 -2.94
N LYS A 101 -36.38 10.87 -2.67
CA LYS A 101 -37.04 11.60 -1.58
C LYS A 101 -37.39 10.59 -0.48
N CYS A 102 -37.37 11.02 0.77
CA CYS A 102 -37.38 10.16 1.97
C CYS A 102 -38.49 9.09 2.06
N SER A 103 -39.46 9.05 1.14
CA SER A 103 -40.51 8.04 1.06
C SER A 103 -40.71 7.37 -0.31
N PHE A 104 -40.02 7.79 -1.39
CA PHE A 104 -40.02 7.08 -2.68
C PHE A 104 -38.87 7.53 -3.62
N SER A 105 -38.47 6.63 -4.51
CA SER A 105 -37.44 6.86 -5.54
C SER A 105 -38.09 7.08 -6.92
N VAL A 106 -37.63 8.10 -7.65
CA VAL A 106 -38.07 8.37 -9.02
C VAL A 106 -37.04 7.81 -10.00
N TYR A 107 -37.46 6.91 -10.87
CA TYR A 107 -36.63 6.25 -11.87
C TYR A 107 -36.83 6.88 -13.24
N GLY A 108 -35.74 7.07 -13.98
CA GLY A 108 -35.77 7.53 -15.37
C GLY A 108 -34.96 6.62 -16.28
N HIS A 109 -35.25 6.68 -17.58
CA HIS A 109 -34.54 5.86 -18.56
C HIS A 109 -33.04 6.16 -18.56
N ARG A 110 -32.24 5.10 -18.46
CA ARG A 110 -30.79 5.13 -18.56
C ARG A 110 -30.43 5.36 -20.04
N PRO A 111 -29.44 6.22 -20.35
CA PRO A 111 -29.05 6.46 -21.74
C PRO A 111 -28.67 5.15 -22.45
N VAL A 112 -29.10 4.97 -23.70
CA VAL A 112 -28.92 3.72 -24.48
C VAL A 112 -27.48 3.21 -24.49
N VAL A 113 -26.50 4.12 -24.51
CA VAL A 113 -25.07 3.78 -24.48
C VAL A 113 -24.64 3.13 -23.15
N GLN A 114 -25.24 3.54 -22.03
CA GLN A 114 -25.00 2.92 -20.72
C GLN A 114 -25.71 1.57 -20.59
N VAL A 115 -26.92 1.46 -21.14
CA VAL A 115 -27.70 0.22 -21.20
C VAL A 115 -26.91 -0.87 -21.96
N ASP A 116 -26.41 -0.56 -23.16
CA ASP A 116 -25.62 -1.49 -23.97
C ASP A 116 -24.34 -1.96 -23.27
N GLU A 117 -23.67 -1.04 -22.56
CA GLU A 117 -22.47 -1.36 -21.79
C GLU A 117 -22.78 -2.28 -20.59
N LEU A 118 -23.89 -2.04 -19.89
CA LEU A 118 -24.34 -2.89 -18.78
C LEU A 118 -24.78 -4.28 -19.26
N LEU A 119 -25.45 -4.37 -20.41
CA LEU A 119 -25.80 -5.64 -21.05
C LEU A 119 -24.56 -6.45 -21.45
N ARG A 120 -23.54 -5.81 -22.04
CA ARG A 120 -22.26 -6.48 -22.33
C ARG A 120 -21.59 -7.00 -21.07
N ARG A 121 -21.61 -6.22 -19.99
CA ARG A 121 -21.04 -6.64 -18.69
C ARG A 121 -21.81 -7.81 -18.07
N LYS A 122 -23.14 -7.83 -18.17
CA LYS A 122 -23.98 -8.95 -17.72
C LYS A 122 -23.58 -10.24 -18.44
N HIS A 123 -23.54 -10.22 -19.77
CA HIS A 123 -23.17 -11.41 -20.56
C HIS A 123 -21.72 -11.85 -20.30
N ALA A 124 -20.79 -10.92 -20.11
CA ALA A 124 -19.41 -11.25 -19.77
C ALA A 124 -19.31 -11.94 -18.40
N LYS A 125 -20.04 -11.45 -17.39
CA LYS A 125 -20.10 -12.05 -16.06
C LYS A 125 -20.67 -13.47 -16.11
N GLU A 126 -21.77 -13.66 -16.84
CA GLU A 126 -22.41 -14.97 -16.99
C GLU A 126 -21.49 -15.99 -17.69
N ALA A 127 -20.73 -15.55 -18.70
CA ALA A 127 -19.72 -16.38 -19.35
C ALA A 127 -18.60 -16.79 -18.39
N THR A 128 -18.07 -15.85 -17.59
CA THR A 128 -17.00 -16.13 -16.61
C THR A 128 -17.47 -17.04 -15.47
N GLU A 129 -18.70 -16.87 -14.98
CA GLU A 129 -19.27 -17.76 -13.96
C GLU A 129 -19.44 -19.19 -14.49
N LYS A 130 -19.79 -19.34 -15.77
CA LYS A 130 -19.85 -20.64 -16.43
C LYS A 130 -18.47 -21.29 -16.53
N GLU A 131 -17.45 -20.52 -16.91
CA GLU A 131 -16.06 -21.00 -16.97
C GLU A 131 -15.50 -21.39 -15.59
N LEU A 132 -15.84 -20.64 -14.54
CA LEU A 132 -15.46 -20.96 -13.17
C LEU A 132 -16.11 -22.27 -12.71
N LYS A 133 -17.39 -22.49 -13.03
CA LYS A 133 -18.10 -23.74 -12.73
C LYS A 133 -17.45 -24.94 -13.44
N GLU A 134 -17.07 -24.80 -14.70
CA GLU A 134 -16.35 -25.85 -15.45
C GLU A 134 -14.96 -26.14 -14.86
N PHE A 135 -14.23 -25.11 -14.43
CA PHE A 135 -12.92 -25.27 -13.80
C PHE A 135 -13.02 -26.01 -12.45
N VAL A 136 -14.03 -25.68 -11.64
CA VAL A 136 -14.29 -26.37 -10.37
C VAL A 136 -14.67 -27.84 -10.60
N LEU A 137 -15.45 -28.14 -11.64
CA LEU A 137 -15.76 -29.52 -12.04
C LEU A 137 -14.51 -30.30 -12.48
N LEU A 138 -13.60 -29.66 -13.22
CA LEU A 138 -12.33 -30.27 -13.63
C LEU A 138 -11.42 -30.59 -12.42
N LEU A 139 -11.38 -29.72 -11.42
CA LEU A 139 -10.64 -29.93 -10.17
C LEU A 139 -11.23 -31.05 -9.31
N LYS A 140 -12.57 -31.15 -9.24
CA LYS A 140 -13.25 -32.25 -8.55
C LYS A 140 -12.97 -33.59 -9.24
N SER A 141 -13.07 -33.65 -10.56
CA SER A 141 -12.77 -34.85 -11.35
C SER A 141 -11.31 -35.32 -11.20
N THR A 142 -10.35 -34.41 -11.13
CA THR A 142 -8.93 -34.77 -10.92
C THR A 142 -8.62 -35.25 -9.50
N ARG A 143 -9.42 -34.83 -8.50
CA ARG A 143 -9.29 -35.29 -7.11
C ARG A 143 -9.78 -36.73 -6.94
N GLU A 144 -10.78 -37.15 -7.70
CA GLU A 144 -11.43 -38.47 -7.61
C GLU A 144 -10.73 -39.60 -8.41
N MET A 145 -9.67 -39.31 -9.17
CA MET A 145 -8.96 -40.33 -9.94
C MET A 145 -8.13 -41.32 -9.06
N PRO A 146 -8.16 -42.63 -9.33
CA PRO A 146 -7.38 -43.65 -8.59
C PRO A 146 -5.86 -43.44 -8.73
N SER A 147 -5.11 -43.75 -7.66
CA SER A 147 -3.67 -43.51 -7.52
C SER A 147 -2.81 -44.02 -8.67
N HIS A 148 -3.18 -45.13 -9.31
CA HIS A 148 -2.41 -45.76 -10.39
C HIS A 148 -2.68 -45.17 -11.79
N SER A 149 -3.68 -44.26 -11.92
CA SER A 149 -3.96 -43.52 -13.16
C SER A 149 -3.41 -42.09 -13.16
N LYS A 150 -2.82 -41.65 -12.04
CA LYS A 150 -2.19 -40.33 -11.91
C LYS A 150 -0.82 -40.37 -12.59
N THR A 151 -0.70 -39.70 -13.73
CA THR A 151 0.55 -39.63 -14.49
C THR A 151 1.68 -38.99 -13.67
N ALA A 152 2.91 -39.51 -13.87
CA ALA A 152 4.11 -39.07 -13.16
C ALA A 152 4.37 -37.56 -13.31
N LYS A 153 5.06 -36.97 -12.31
CA LYS A 153 5.35 -35.53 -12.10
C LYS A 153 6.04 -34.78 -13.27
N SER A 154 6.24 -35.39 -14.45
CA SER A 154 6.87 -34.79 -15.63
C SER A 154 5.90 -34.31 -16.72
N SER A 155 4.57 -34.42 -16.57
CA SER A 155 3.65 -33.78 -17.52
C SER A 155 3.44 -32.29 -17.19
N TRP A 156 4.40 -31.47 -17.65
CA TRP A 156 4.41 -30.01 -17.47
C TRP A 156 3.16 -29.32 -18.03
N LYS A 157 2.52 -29.88 -19.07
CA LYS A 157 1.40 -29.25 -19.77
C LYS A 157 0.13 -29.06 -18.93
N THR A 158 -0.17 -29.96 -18.00
CA THR A 158 -1.41 -29.85 -17.19
C THR A 158 -1.22 -28.86 -16.04
N LYS A 159 -0.05 -28.86 -15.38
CA LYS A 159 0.28 -27.88 -14.34
C LYS A 159 0.46 -26.48 -14.90
N GLU A 160 1.01 -26.36 -16.10
CA GLU A 160 1.17 -25.08 -16.79
C GLU A 160 -0.16 -24.57 -17.35
N LYS A 161 -1.05 -25.46 -17.84
CA LYS A 161 -2.44 -25.07 -18.14
C LYS A 161 -3.19 -24.56 -16.91
N ILE A 162 -3.02 -25.22 -15.76
CA ILE A 162 -3.67 -24.83 -14.50
C ILE A 162 -3.04 -23.54 -13.95
N ARG A 163 -1.71 -23.41 -13.98
CA ARG A 163 -0.99 -22.19 -13.58
C ARG A 163 -1.36 -21.00 -14.45
N ASN A 164 -1.32 -21.15 -15.78
CA ASN A 164 -1.74 -20.09 -16.70
C ASN A 164 -3.26 -19.79 -16.57
N ARG A 165 -4.08 -20.75 -16.13
CA ARG A 165 -5.51 -20.51 -15.81
C ARG A 165 -5.68 -19.72 -14.51
N ILE A 166 -4.89 -20.04 -13.49
CA ILE A 166 -4.87 -19.32 -12.20
C ILE A 166 -4.38 -17.89 -12.42
N GLU A 167 -3.27 -17.71 -13.14
CA GLU A 167 -2.75 -16.40 -13.52
C GLU A 167 -3.74 -15.60 -14.37
N SER A 168 -4.53 -16.27 -15.24
CA SER A 168 -5.61 -15.63 -16.02
C SER A 168 -6.82 -15.23 -15.18
N LEU A 169 -7.15 -15.97 -14.12
CA LEU A 169 -8.25 -15.65 -13.21
C LEU A 169 -7.83 -14.60 -12.16
N GLU A 170 -6.56 -14.61 -11.75
CA GLU A 170 -5.96 -13.58 -10.91
C GLU A 170 -5.82 -12.26 -11.67
N ALA A 171 -5.48 -12.30 -12.96
CA ALA A 171 -5.50 -11.12 -13.83
C ALA A 171 -6.92 -10.53 -13.97
N TYR A 172 -7.98 -11.36 -14.02
CA TYR A 172 -9.37 -10.88 -14.08
C TYR A 172 -9.85 -10.25 -12.75
N ALA A 173 -9.34 -10.72 -11.60
CA ALA A 173 -9.60 -10.10 -10.31
C ALA A 173 -8.92 -8.73 -10.16
N ILE A 174 -7.87 -8.47 -10.95
CA ILE A 174 -7.17 -7.20 -11.04
C ILE A 174 -7.84 -6.25 -12.05
N ASP A 175 -8.58 -6.78 -13.03
CA ASP A 175 -9.20 -6.02 -14.15
C ASP A 175 -10.63 -5.51 -13.86
N LYS A 176 -11.07 -5.51 -12.59
CA LYS A 176 -12.35 -4.90 -12.18
C LYS A 176 -12.32 -3.37 -12.18
N HIS A 177 -11.27 -2.74 -12.72
CA HIS A 177 -11.26 -1.32 -13.06
C HIS A 177 -10.50 -1.07 -14.38
N TYR A 178 -11.26 -0.62 -15.38
CA TYR A 178 -10.94 0.05 -16.65
C TYR A 178 -10.94 -0.77 -17.96
N ILE A 179 -11.96 -0.49 -18.79
CA ILE A 179 -12.16 -0.92 -20.18
C ILE A 179 -11.50 0.07 -21.18
N SER A 180 -10.50 -0.42 -21.91
CA SER A 180 -10.27 -0.47 -23.40
C SER A 180 -10.15 0.79 -24.30
N PRO A 181 -9.84 0.70 -25.64
CA PRO A 181 -9.22 -0.38 -26.48
C PRO A 181 -8.01 0.14 -27.31
N VAL A 182 -7.12 -0.63 -27.97
CA VAL A 182 -7.27 -1.34 -29.25
C VAL A 182 -5.97 -2.13 -29.55
N GLY A 183 -6.14 -3.45 -29.78
CA GLY A 183 -5.51 -4.25 -30.85
C GLY A 183 -3.98 -4.41 -30.91
N ARG A 184 -3.50 -5.65 -30.74
CA ARG A 184 -2.67 -6.29 -31.78
C ARG A 184 -2.49 -7.81 -31.66
N ARG A 185 -2.43 -8.39 -32.86
CA ARG A 185 -2.21 -9.78 -33.24
C ARG A 185 -0.97 -10.41 -32.61
N TRP A 186 -1.14 -11.67 -32.22
CA TRP A 186 -0.06 -12.61 -31.90
C TRP A 186 0.73 -13.00 -33.16
N ARG A 187 2.05 -12.80 -33.15
CA ARG A 187 3.00 -13.59 -33.94
C ARG A 187 4.05 -14.20 -33.02
N LYS A 188 3.99 -15.53 -32.93
CA LYS A 188 5.02 -16.40 -32.35
C LYS A 188 6.26 -16.41 -33.26
N SER A 189 7.44 -16.34 -32.68
CA SER A 189 8.63 -16.99 -33.24
C SER A 189 9.41 -17.68 -32.12
N ARG A 190 9.89 -18.89 -32.44
CA ARG A 190 10.57 -19.85 -31.58
C ARG A 190 12.07 -19.86 -31.89
N ARG A 191 12.79 -20.55 -30.99
CA ARG A 191 14.10 -21.24 -31.12
C ARG A 191 15.32 -20.34 -30.95
N ALA A 192 16.46 -20.82 -30.47
CA ALA A 192 16.94 -21.97 -29.69
C ALA A 192 18.46 -21.83 -29.77
N SER A 193 19.22 -22.25 -28.75
CA SER A 193 20.40 -23.10 -28.92
C SER A 193 21.10 -23.35 -27.58
N ASP A 194 21.22 -24.63 -27.28
CA ASP A 194 22.14 -25.22 -26.33
C ASP A 194 23.61 -24.96 -26.71
N SER A 195 24.51 -24.95 -25.72
CA SER A 195 25.74 -25.75 -25.83
C SER A 195 26.36 -26.03 -24.45
N LEU A 196 26.85 -27.26 -24.34
CA LEU A 196 27.48 -27.93 -23.21
C LEU A 196 29.02 -27.85 -23.28
N SER A 197 29.69 -27.78 -22.12
CA SER A 197 30.98 -28.47 -21.84
C SER A 197 31.26 -28.41 -20.32
N LYS A 198 31.26 -29.51 -19.54
CA LYS A 198 32.37 -30.48 -19.26
C LYS A 198 33.66 -29.79 -18.76
N LYS A 199 34.47 -30.25 -17.80
CA LYS A 199 34.48 -31.26 -16.71
C LYS A 199 35.92 -31.20 -16.10
N LYS A 200 36.14 -31.73 -14.88
CA LYS A 200 37.42 -32.02 -14.15
C LYS A 200 37.94 -30.89 -13.26
N GLY A 201 38.46 -31.10 -12.04
CA GLY A 201 38.75 -32.31 -11.27
C GLY A 201 39.93 -32.08 -10.30
N LYS A 202 39.69 -32.30 -8.99
CA LYS A 202 40.56 -32.67 -7.84
C LYS A 202 42.06 -32.28 -7.81
N ASN A 203 42.55 -31.79 -6.65
CA ASN A 203 43.47 -32.54 -5.78
C ASN A 203 43.71 -31.91 -4.38
N TYR A 204 44.05 -32.78 -3.44
CA TYR A 204 44.32 -32.59 -2.01
C TYR A 204 45.83 -32.78 -1.69
N GLY A 205 46.25 -32.24 -0.54
CA GLY A 205 47.46 -32.60 0.21
C GLY A 205 48.45 -31.44 0.32
N SER A 206 49.26 -31.26 1.36
CA SER A 206 49.43 -31.86 2.71
C SER A 206 50.57 -31.05 3.38
N ASN A 207 50.79 -31.26 4.69
CA ASN A 207 52.02 -31.00 5.47
C ASN A 207 52.23 -29.57 6.01
N HIS A 208 52.82 -29.33 7.20
CA HIS A 208 53.09 -30.07 8.44
C HIS A 208 53.74 -29.04 9.41
N HIS A 209 53.47 -29.15 10.72
CA HIS A 209 54.33 -28.78 11.88
C HIS A 209 54.81 -27.30 12.01
N LYS A 210 55.02 -26.69 13.18
CA LYS A 210 55.51 -27.17 14.50
C LYS A 210 55.25 -26.08 15.56
N SER A 211 55.16 -26.51 16.81
CA SER A 211 54.93 -25.73 18.03
C SER A 211 56.17 -25.03 18.59
N ILE A 212 55.96 -24.37 19.76
CA ILE A 212 56.85 -23.77 20.79
C ILE A 212 56.67 -22.25 20.74
N GLY A 213 56.29 -21.52 21.79
CA GLY A 213 56.27 -21.73 23.24
C GLY A 213 56.85 -20.47 23.89
N GLY A 214 56.15 -19.83 24.83
CA GLY A 214 56.72 -18.69 25.57
C GLY A 214 55.70 -17.76 26.24
N LYS A 215 55.66 -17.79 27.58
CA LYS A 215 54.84 -16.96 28.47
C LYS A 215 55.47 -15.56 28.67
N SER A 216 54.65 -14.51 28.81
CA SER A 216 54.82 -13.52 29.89
C SER A 216 53.53 -12.71 30.13
N LYS A 217 53.32 -12.33 31.40
CA LYS A 217 52.12 -11.69 31.98
C LYS A 217 52.38 -10.20 32.23
N GLN A 218 51.41 -9.33 31.95
CA GLN A 218 51.16 -8.05 32.65
C GLN A 218 49.63 -7.78 32.57
N LYS A 219 48.84 -7.98 33.65
CA LYS A 219 48.52 -7.13 34.83
C LYS A 219 47.69 -5.87 34.49
N VAL A 220 46.37 -6.01 34.65
CA VAL A 220 45.32 -4.98 34.58
C VAL A 220 45.02 -4.48 36.01
N PRO A 221 44.78 -3.17 36.25
CA PRO A 221 44.36 -2.66 37.56
C PRO A 221 42.84 -2.74 37.78
N SER A 222 42.47 -3.05 39.03
CA SER A 222 41.12 -3.23 39.56
C SER A 222 40.40 -1.91 39.92
N PRO A 223 39.05 -1.88 39.98
CA PRO A 223 38.26 -0.73 40.40
C PRO A 223 38.06 -0.64 41.94
N PRO A 224 37.76 0.56 42.49
CA PRO A 224 37.54 0.78 43.93
C PRO A 224 36.12 0.38 44.43
N PRO A 225 35.92 0.26 45.78
CA PRO A 225 34.92 -0.62 46.38
C PRO A 225 33.56 0.02 46.77
N LEU A 226 32.55 -0.84 46.93
CA LEU A 226 31.18 -0.59 47.40
C LEU A 226 31.05 -0.48 48.95
N PRO A 227 30.05 0.26 49.49
CA PRO A 227 29.55 0.14 50.86
C PRO A 227 28.31 -0.79 51.00
N PRO A 228 27.88 -1.15 52.23
CA PRO A 228 27.36 -2.49 52.59
C PRO A 228 25.82 -2.64 52.60
N PRO A 229 25.28 -3.89 52.74
CA PRO A 229 23.85 -4.17 52.67
C PRO A 229 23.12 -4.37 54.01
N ALA A 230 21.80 -4.12 53.95
CA ALA A 230 20.65 -4.68 54.66
C ALA A 230 20.35 -4.29 56.14
N SER A 231 19.15 -3.71 56.32
CA SER A 231 18.34 -3.85 57.55
C SER A 231 16.97 -4.42 57.19
N GLY A 232 16.51 -5.41 57.97
CA GLY A 232 15.26 -6.16 57.81
C GLY A 232 14.00 -5.47 58.39
N PRO A 233 12.89 -6.22 58.55
CA PRO A 233 11.57 -5.83 58.07
C PRO A 233 10.74 -5.02 59.08
N LYS A 234 9.94 -4.06 58.58
CA LYS A 234 8.89 -3.38 59.35
C LYS A 234 7.50 -3.86 58.94
N LYS A 235 6.72 -4.25 59.97
CA LYS A 235 5.38 -4.86 59.93
C LYS A 235 4.35 -3.97 59.22
N ALA A 236 3.47 -4.63 58.46
CA ALA A 236 2.27 -4.07 57.84
C ALA A 236 1.23 -3.65 58.91
N LYS A 237 0.53 -2.54 58.66
CA LYS A 237 -0.75 -2.19 59.28
C LYS A 237 -1.88 -2.37 58.25
N PRO A 238 -3.12 -2.72 58.66
CA PRO A 238 -4.18 -3.14 57.74
C PRO A 238 -4.78 -1.95 56.98
N VAL A 239 -5.00 -2.13 55.67
CA VAL A 239 -5.68 -1.17 54.79
C VAL A 239 -7.18 -1.51 54.78
N THR A 240 -8.01 -0.51 55.08
CA THR A 240 -9.48 -0.54 54.97
C THR A 240 -9.92 -0.57 53.49
N PRO A 241 -11.10 -1.15 53.17
CA PRO A 241 -11.55 -1.30 51.78
C PRO A 241 -11.90 0.05 51.15
N PRO A 242 -11.62 0.27 49.84
CA PRO A 242 -11.96 1.53 49.18
C PRO A 242 -13.47 1.64 48.91
N GLU A 243 -13.99 2.84 49.16
CA GLU A 243 -15.33 3.28 48.80
C GLU A 243 -15.56 3.25 47.29
N LYS A 244 -16.78 2.90 46.89
CA LYS A 244 -17.28 2.97 45.52
C LYS A 244 -17.49 4.43 45.13
N GLY A 245 -16.61 4.98 44.29
CA GLY A 245 -16.85 6.18 43.50
C GLY A 245 -16.99 5.80 42.04
N GLY A 246 -18.19 6.03 41.48
CA GLY A 246 -18.47 5.85 40.07
C GLY A 246 -17.82 6.95 39.24
N ASP A 247 -17.19 6.53 38.15
CA ASP A 247 -16.81 7.38 37.03
C ASP A 247 -17.18 6.60 35.76
N ASP A 248 -18.35 6.92 35.19
CA ASP A 248 -18.84 6.39 33.91
C ASP A 248 -18.08 7.08 32.75
N SER A 249 -16.76 6.96 32.76
CA SER A 249 -15.93 7.02 31.57
C SER A 249 -15.78 5.58 31.07
N PRO A 250 -16.05 5.25 29.80
CA PRO A 250 -15.86 3.89 29.33
C PRO A 250 -14.38 3.55 29.50
N SER A 251 -14.05 2.78 30.53
CA SER A 251 -12.70 2.31 30.77
C SER A 251 -12.26 1.56 29.52
N SER A 252 -11.35 2.15 28.73
CA SER A 252 -10.85 1.52 27.50
C SER A 252 -10.33 0.13 27.84
N VAL A 253 -10.93 -0.92 27.27
CA VAL A 253 -10.58 -2.30 27.62
C VAL A 253 -9.17 -2.61 27.12
N VAL A 254 -8.28 -3.01 28.03
CA VAL A 254 -6.87 -3.28 27.72
C VAL A 254 -6.60 -4.79 27.60
N PHE A 255 -6.06 -5.20 26.46
CA PHE A 255 -5.62 -6.56 26.15
C PHE A 255 -4.09 -6.60 26.11
N ASN A 256 -3.46 -7.06 27.20
CA ASN A 256 -2.00 -7.20 27.28
C ASN A 256 -1.54 -8.50 26.62
N VAL A 257 -0.60 -8.42 25.66
CA VAL A 257 -0.09 -9.59 24.92
C VAL A 257 0.48 -10.70 25.82
N LEU A 258 1.00 -10.35 27.00
CA LEU A 258 1.50 -11.32 27.99
C LEU A 258 0.38 -12.21 28.54
N HIS A 259 -0.84 -11.67 28.68
CA HIS A 259 -1.99 -12.44 29.16
C HIS A 259 -2.51 -13.44 28.10
N PHE A 260 -2.08 -13.29 26.85
CA PHE A 260 -2.36 -14.21 25.75
C PHE A 260 -1.20 -15.16 25.44
N GLY A 261 -0.22 -15.25 26.34
CA GLY A 261 0.86 -16.23 26.29
C GLY A 261 2.15 -15.77 25.64
N ALA A 262 2.27 -14.48 25.30
CA ALA A 262 3.55 -13.93 24.83
C ALA A 262 4.61 -14.05 25.94
N LYS A 263 5.83 -14.43 25.57
CA LYS A 263 6.98 -14.52 26.48
C LYS A 263 7.77 -13.23 26.51
N GLY A 264 7.94 -12.56 25.37
CA GLY A 264 8.68 -11.30 25.31
C GLY A 264 10.16 -11.44 25.69
N ASP A 265 10.76 -12.61 25.42
CA ASP A 265 12.17 -12.93 25.73
C ASP A 265 13.14 -12.72 24.54
N GLY A 266 12.62 -12.32 23.38
CA GLY A 266 13.37 -12.08 22.14
C GLY A 266 13.74 -13.35 21.36
N SER A 267 13.25 -14.52 21.76
CA SER A 267 13.63 -15.81 21.19
C SER A 267 12.44 -16.75 20.95
N THR A 268 11.44 -16.71 21.82
CA THR A 268 10.18 -17.45 21.67
C THR A 268 9.30 -16.77 20.63
N ASP A 269 8.74 -17.54 19.71
CA ASP A 269 7.79 -17.03 18.72
C ASP A 269 6.47 -16.63 19.39
N ASP A 270 6.27 -15.31 19.52
CA ASP A 270 5.12 -14.68 20.17
C ASP A 270 3.95 -14.43 19.20
N THR A 271 4.06 -14.84 17.91
CA THR A 271 3.07 -14.52 16.87
C THR A 271 1.65 -14.96 17.25
N LYS A 272 1.49 -16.16 17.81
CA LYS A 272 0.17 -16.67 18.21
C LYS A 272 -0.46 -15.87 19.35
N ALA A 273 0.35 -15.36 20.27
CA ALA A 273 -0.14 -14.50 21.35
C ALA A 273 -0.66 -13.17 20.79
N PHE A 274 0.06 -12.56 19.85
CA PHE A 274 -0.41 -11.36 19.15
C PHE A 274 -1.70 -11.60 18.35
N GLN A 275 -1.81 -12.75 17.65
CA GLN A 275 -3.03 -13.13 16.95
C GLN A 275 -4.23 -13.27 17.90
N ALA A 276 -4.05 -13.95 19.03
CA ALA A 276 -5.10 -14.15 20.02
C ALA A 276 -5.51 -12.83 20.70
N THR A 277 -4.53 -11.97 21.02
CA THR A 277 -4.77 -10.64 21.59
C THR A 277 -5.57 -9.77 20.61
N TRP A 278 -5.18 -9.76 19.33
CA TRP A 278 -5.91 -9.03 18.29
C TRP A 278 -7.34 -9.55 18.14
N ALA A 279 -7.55 -10.87 18.09
CA ALA A 279 -8.87 -11.46 17.95
C ALA A 279 -9.82 -11.12 19.12
N ALA A 280 -9.27 -10.88 20.31
CA ALA A 280 -10.04 -10.42 21.47
C ALA A 280 -10.33 -8.91 21.38
N ALA A 281 -9.30 -8.09 21.15
CA ALA A 281 -9.43 -6.63 21.08
C ALA A 281 -10.33 -6.17 19.92
N CYS A 282 -10.24 -6.82 18.77
CA CYS A 282 -11.04 -6.54 17.57
C CYS A 282 -12.56 -6.52 17.82
N LYS A 283 -13.04 -7.22 18.84
CA LYS A 283 -14.48 -7.31 19.17
C LYS A 283 -14.98 -6.15 20.05
N VAL A 284 -14.08 -5.29 20.51
CA VAL A 284 -14.37 -4.24 21.48
C VAL A 284 -13.94 -2.89 20.91
N GLU A 285 -14.91 -1.97 20.83
CA GLU A 285 -14.68 -0.61 20.37
C GLU A 285 -13.72 0.12 21.31
N ALA A 286 -12.83 0.94 20.72
CA ALA A 286 -11.83 1.71 21.46
C ALA A 286 -10.95 0.86 22.40
N SER A 287 -10.79 -0.43 22.10
CA SER A 287 -9.93 -1.32 22.88
C SER A 287 -8.46 -0.97 22.68
N THR A 288 -7.64 -1.28 23.68
CA THR A 288 -6.20 -1.11 23.62
C THR A 288 -5.50 -2.46 23.65
N ILE A 289 -4.68 -2.74 22.65
CA ILE A 289 -3.69 -3.83 22.68
C ILE A 289 -2.42 -3.27 23.29
N ASN A 290 -1.96 -3.85 24.39
CA ASN A 290 -0.78 -3.41 25.12
C ASN A 290 0.42 -4.34 24.87
N VAL A 291 1.49 -3.78 24.29
CA VAL A 291 2.81 -4.40 24.11
C VAL A 291 3.78 -3.73 25.09
N PRO A 292 3.98 -4.30 26.29
CA PRO A 292 4.59 -3.59 27.40
C PRO A 292 6.10 -3.35 27.25
N SER A 293 6.58 -2.25 27.83
CA SER A 293 8.00 -1.94 27.97
C SER A 293 8.76 -3.01 28.76
N GLY A 294 10.06 -3.16 28.49
CA GLY A 294 10.92 -4.14 29.18
C GLY A 294 10.92 -5.53 28.55
N TYR A 295 10.10 -5.76 27.53
CA TYR A 295 10.00 -7.03 26.80
C TYR A 295 10.44 -6.89 25.34
N VAL A 296 10.93 -7.99 24.78
CA VAL A 296 11.31 -8.13 23.38
C VAL A 296 10.51 -9.26 22.76
N PHE A 297 9.60 -8.97 21.84
CA PHE A 297 8.71 -9.96 21.24
C PHE A 297 9.23 -10.36 19.86
N LEU A 298 9.56 -11.64 19.68
CA LEU A 298 9.85 -12.18 18.35
C LEU A 298 8.52 -12.51 17.67
N VAL A 299 8.16 -11.72 16.65
CA VAL A 299 6.86 -11.84 15.99
C VAL A 299 7.09 -12.09 14.50
N GLY A 300 6.59 -13.19 13.98
CA GLY A 300 6.59 -13.51 12.56
C GLY A 300 5.61 -12.67 11.74
N PRO A 301 5.52 -12.93 10.43
CA PRO A 301 4.56 -12.26 9.55
C PRO A 301 3.12 -12.40 10.05
N ILE A 302 2.43 -11.28 10.23
CA ILE A 302 1.09 -11.21 10.81
C ILE A 302 0.25 -10.10 10.17
N SER A 303 -1.04 -10.36 10.02
CA SER A 303 -2.04 -9.39 9.58
C SER A 303 -3.08 -9.15 10.66
N PHE A 304 -3.18 -7.92 11.13
CA PHE A 304 -4.23 -7.37 11.96
C PHE A 304 -5.36 -6.87 11.04
N SER A 305 -6.31 -7.76 10.75
CA SER A 305 -7.39 -7.48 9.79
C SER A 305 -8.63 -6.93 10.46
N GLY A 306 -9.17 -5.86 9.88
CA GLY A 306 -10.23 -4.99 10.37
C GLY A 306 -11.63 -5.06 9.75
N PRO A 307 -11.96 -5.80 8.66
CA PRO A 307 -13.31 -5.75 8.06
C PRO A 307 -14.47 -6.05 9.01
N TYR A 308 -14.19 -6.73 10.13
CA TYR A 308 -15.16 -7.10 11.16
C TYR A 308 -14.74 -6.62 12.55
N CYS A 309 -13.77 -5.70 12.64
CA CYS A 309 -13.35 -5.14 13.92
C CYS A 309 -14.15 -3.90 14.27
N GLN A 310 -14.36 -3.72 15.56
CA GLN A 310 -14.84 -2.46 16.11
C GLN A 310 -13.81 -1.34 15.88
N HIS A 311 -14.29 -0.09 15.89
CA HIS A 311 -13.50 1.07 15.53
C HIS A 311 -12.57 1.53 16.65
N ASN A 312 -11.65 2.44 16.32
CA ASN A 312 -10.84 3.22 17.26
C ASN A 312 -9.89 2.38 18.13
N ILE A 313 -9.50 1.19 17.66
CA ILE A 313 -8.55 0.32 18.37
C ILE A 313 -7.20 1.05 18.51
N VAL A 314 -6.60 0.95 19.69
CA VAL A 314 -5.27 1.48 20.00
C VAL A 314 -4.29 0.31 20.10
N PHE A 315 -3.22 0.36 19.31
CA PHE A 315 -2.07 -0.52 19.45
C PHE A 315 -0.98 0.23 20.22
N GLN A 316 -0.93 0.02 21.53
CA GLN A 316 0.05 0.61 22.44
C GLN A 316 1.34 -0.21 22.42
N LEU A 317 2.37 0.33 21.77
CA LEU A 317 3.70 -0.26 21.61
C LEU A 317 4.73 0.46 22.47
N ASP A 318 5.05 -0.09 23.64
CA ASP A 318 6.10 0.41 24.54
C ASP A 318 7.30 -0.54 24.64
N GLY A 319 7.10 -1.81 24.29
CA GLY A 319 8.15 -2.83 24.17
C GLY A 319 8.89 -2.81 22.84
N LYS A 320 9.67 -3.85 22.59
CA LYS A 320 10.36 -4.07 21.31
C LYS A 320 9.73 -5.25 20.57
N ILE A 321 9.39 -5.09 19.29
CA ILE A 321 9.03 -6.18 18.39
C ILE A 321 10.19 -6.41 17.42
N ILE A 322 10.65 -7.66 17.27
CA ILE A 322 11.76 -8.03 16.37
C ILE A 322 11.31 -9.03 15.31
N ALA A 323 11.82 -8.88 14.10
CA ALA A 323 11.52 -9.77 12.98
C ALA A 323 12.38 -11.04 13.01
N PRO A 324 11.85 -12.20 12.60
CA PRO A 324 12.62 -13.42 12.45
C PRO A 324 13.72 -13.30 11.40
N THR A 325 14.91 -13.78 11.74
CA THR A 325 16.08 -13.82 10.84
C THR A 325 16.22 -15.14 10.07
N SER A 326 15.34 -16.11 10.34
CA SER A 326 15.31 -17.39 9.62
C SER A 326 14.35 -17.33 8.43
N SER A 327 14.82 -17.73 7.25
CA SER A 327 14.00 -17.81 6.03
C SER A 327 12.75 -18.69 6.18
N LYS A 328 12.76 -19.67 7.10
CA LYS A 328 11.62 -20.55 7.39
C LYS A 328 10.36 -19.77 7.79
N ALA A 329 10.50 -18.67 8.53
CA ALA A 329 9.38 -17.85 8.97
C ALA A 329 8.70 -17.08 7.82
N TRP A 330 9.39 -16.94 6.68
CA TRP A 330 8.97 -16.11 5.54
C TRP A 330 8.48 -16.93 4.35
N GLY A 331 8.55 -18.26 4.41
CA GLY A 331 8.12 -19.13 3.32
C GLY A 331 8.84 -18.82 2.01
N SER A 332 8.08 -18.62 0.93
CA SER A 332 8.61 -18.20 -0.39
C SER A 332 8.90 -16.71 -0.50
N GLY A 333 8.65 -15.92 0.55
CA GLY A 333 8.69 -14.46 0.54
C GLY A 333 7.28 -13.87 0.71
N LEU A 334 7.20 -12.78 1.47
CA LEU A 334 5.99 -12.03 1.77
C LEU A 334 6.27 -10.55 1.58
N LEU A 335 5.27 -9.80 1.14
CA LEU A 335 5.41 -8.36 0.87
C LEU A 335 5.40 -7.50 2.14
N GLN A 336 4.91 -8.04 3.26
CA GLN A 336 4.75 -7.30 4.50
C GLN A 336 5.01 -8.20 5.71
N TRP A 337 5.51 -7.58 6.77
CA TRP A 337 5.73 -8.20 8.07
C TRP A 337 4.55 -7.94 9.03
N LEU A 338 4.37 -6.70 9.50
CA LEU A 338 3.24 -6.30 10.33
C LEU A 338 2.24 -5.53 9.47
N ALA A 339 1.06 -6.10 9.23
CA ALA A 339 0.05 -5.51 8.37
C ALA A 339 -1.22 -5.13 9.15
N PHE A 340 -1.67 -3.88 9.01
CA PHE A 340 -2.95 -3.37 9.51
C PHE A 340 -3.87 -3.16 8.30
N THR A 341 -4.96 -3.92 8.21
CA THR A 341 -5.73 -3.98 6.96
C THR A 341 -7.20 -3.67 7.20
N LYS A 342 -7.76 -2.73 6.43
CA LYS A 342 -9.19 -2.37 6.41
C LYS A 342 -9.73 -1.99 7.78
N LEU A 343 -9.02 -1.11 8.48
CA LEU A 343 -9.38 -0.62 9.81
C LEU A 343 -9.93 0.80 9.75
N VAL A 344 -10.76 1.15 10.74
CA VAL A 344 -11.33 2.49 10.91
C VAL A 344 -10.88 3.04 12.27
N GLY A 345 -10.13 4.14 12.27
CA GLY A 345 -9.69 4.83 13.50
C GLY A 345 -8.51 4.17 14.23
N ILE A 346 -7.79 3.23 13.60
CA ILE A 346 -6.64 2.55 14.23
C ILE A 346 -5.55 3.55 14.62
N THR A 347 -5.07 3.46 15.87
CA THR A 347 -3.94 4.26 16.36
C THR A 347 -2.81 3.37 16.83
N VAL A 348 -1.66 3.40 16.17
CA VAL A 348 -0.41 2.78 16.65
C VAL A 348 0.42 3.85 17.36
N LYS A 349 0.63 3.69 18.67
CA LYS A 349 1.31 4.69 19.50
C LYS A 349 2.21 4.06 20.55
N GLY A 350 3.07 4.85 21.17
CA GLY A 350 3.90 4.45 22.32
C GLY A 350 5.36 4.82 22.11
N SER A 351 6.23 4.41 23.04
CA SER A 351 7.68 4.70 22.98
C SER A 351 8.53 3.53 22.49
N GLY A 352 7.88 2.44 22.08
CA GLY A 352 8.51 1.17 21.73
C GLY A 352 9.17 1.17 20.35
N THR A 353 9.72 0.01 20.00
CA THR A 353 10.52 -0.17 18.78
C THR A 353 10.03 -1.36 17.94
N ILE A 354 9.89 -1.16 16.64
CA ILE A 354 9.76 -2.22 15.62
C ILE A 354 11.13 -2.37 14.95
N ASP A 355 11.75 -3.55 15.04
CA ASP A 355 13.07 -3.86 14.48
C ASP A 355 12.94 -4.95 13.40
N GLY A 356 13.06 -4.55 12.14
CA GLY A 356 12.87 -5.43 10.98
C GLY A 356 14.00 -6.43 10.74
N SER A 357 15.09 -6.37 11.53
CA SER A 357 16.26 -7.25 11.39
C SER A 357 16.83 -7.27 9.95
N GLY A 358 16.76 -6.14 9.23
CA GLY A 358 17.01 -6.00 7.80
C GLY A 358 18.38 -6.47 7.31
N ALA A 359 19.40 -6.52 8.18
CA ALA A 359 20.76 -6.92 7.82
C ALA A 359 20.85 -8.30 7.14
N VAL A 360 19.98 -9.26 7.50
CA VAL A 360 19.97 -10.58 6.84
C VAL A 360 19.36 -10.57 5.43
N TRP A 361 18.63 -9.49 5.08
CA TRP A 361 17.98 -9.31 3.79
C TRP A 361 18.82 -8.52 2.79
N TRP A 362 19.82 -7.77 3.26
CA TRP A 362 20.65 -6.92 2.41
C TRP A 362 21.90 -7.63 1.89
N GLN A 363 22.36 -8.71 2.55
CA GLN A 363 23.59 -9.46 2.26
C GLN A 363 23.70 -10.04 0.84
N ASP A 364 22.56 -10.43 0.26
CA ASP A 364 22.48 -11.08 -1.06
C ASP A 364 21.90 -10.15 -2.13
N SER A 365 21.76 -8.85 -1.84
CA SER A 365 21.43 -7.89 -2.90
C SER A 365 22.71 -7.79 -3.73
N PRO A 366 22.78 -8.34 -4.95
CA PRO A 366 23.78 -7.84 -5.86
C PRO A 366 23.61 -6.31 -5.88
N TYR A 367 24.71 -5.59 -6.09
CA TYR A 367 24.69 -4.19 -6.49
C TYR A 367 23.99 -4.00 -7.88
N ASP A 368 23.00 -4.85 -8.19
CA ASP A 368 21.99 -4.71 -9.24
C ASP A 368 20.75 -4.01 -8.68
N ASP A 369 20.87 -3.24 -7.58
CA ASP A 369 20.04 -2.03 -7.54
C ASP A 369 20.55 -1.23 -8.73
N PRO A 370 19.72 -1.05 -9.75
CA PRO A 370 20.17 -0.43 -10.95
C PRO A 370 20.66 0.96 -10.62
N ILE A 371 21.92 1.20 -10.97
CA ILE A 371 22.54 2.51 -11.08
C ILE A 371 21.49 3.41 -11.73
N ASP A 372 20.81 4.21 -10.91
CA ASP A 372 19.99 5.28 -11.42
C ASP A 372 20.91 6.16 -12.28
N ASP A 373 20.43 6.66 -13.41
CA ASP A 373 21.32 7.42 -14.30
C ASP A 373 21.96 8.63 -13.58
N GLU A 374 21.35 9.09 -12.48
CA GLU A 374 21.90 10.10 -11.57
C GLU A 374 23.11 9.63 -10.75
N SER A 375 23.24 8.35 -10.37
CA SER A 375 24.47 7.84 -9.75
C SER A 375 25.66 7.85 -10.71
N LYS A 376 25.43 7.95 -12.03
CA LYS A 376 26.50 8.22 -13.00
C LYS A 376 26.99 9.67 -12.98
N LEU A 377 26.21 10.61 -12.43
CA LEU A 377 26.63 12.00 -12.19
C LEU A 377 27.50 12.14 -10.93
N ILE A 378 27.56 11.10 -10.09
CA ILE A 378 28.34 11.08 -8.85
C ILE A 378 29.76 10.57 -9.17
N VAL A 379 30.66 11.48 -9.53
CA VAL A 379 32.10 11.15 -9.68
C VAL A 379 32.90 11.88 -8.60
N PRO A 380 33.44 11.18 -7.57
CA PRO A 380 34.38 11.77 -6.63
C PRO A 380 35.71 12.08 -7.33
N ILE A 381 36.28 13.26 -7.08
CA ILE A 381 37.52 13.76 -7.74
C ILE A 381 38.73 12.85 -7.48
N ASN A 382 38.75 12.10 -6.37
CA ASN A 382 39.86 11.23 -6.03
C ASN A 382 39.39 9.80 -5.96
N SER A 383 39.89 8.98 -6.89
CA SER A 383 39.82 7.52 -6.86
C SER A 383 40.61 6.98 -5.66
N THR A 384 40.08 7.15 -4.46
CA THR A 384 40.27 6.23 -3.35
C THR A 384 38.89 5.69 -3.06
N VAL A 385 38.51 4.65 -3.80
CA VAL A 385 37.49 3.72 -3.33
C VAL A 385 37.95 3.34 -1.93
N ALA A 386 37.28 3.86 -0.89
CA ALA A 386 37.45 3.30 0.44
C ALA A 386 37.17 1.81 0.25
N GLU A 387 38.19 0.97 0.44
CA GLU A 387 38.02 -0.47 0.40
C GLU A 387 36.84 -0.78 1.31
N LYS A 388 35.72 -1.16 0.70
CA LYS A 388 34.51 -1.50 1.45
C LYS A 388 34.92 -2.58 2.44
N PRO A 389 34.64 -2.41 3.74
CA PRO A 389 35.07 -3.38 4.74
C PRO A 389 34.54 -4.76 4.32
N PRO A 390 35.36 -5.82 4.47
CA PRO A 390 34.97 -7.16 4.04
C PRO A 390 33.65 -7.56 4.69
N ILE A 391 32.72 -8.03 3.85
CA ILE A 391 31.43 -8.59 4.25
C ILE A 391 31.69 -9.61 5.38
N PRO A 392 30.97 -9.56 6.52
CA PRO A 392 31.16 -10.52 7.58
C PRO A 392 30.93 -11.94 7.03
N LEU A 393 31.92 -12.79 7.30
CA LEU A 393 31.91 -14.21 6.95
C LEU A 393 30.56 -14.87 7.29
N ARG A 394 29.99 -15.48 6.25
CA ARG A 394 28.87 -16.42 6.22
C ARG A 394 28.64 -17.09 7.59
N GLY A 395 27.68 -16.58 8.35
CA GLY A 395 27.15 -17.24 9.54
C GLY A 395 26.40 -18.49 9.11
N SER A 396 27.05 -19.64 9.20
CA SER A 396 26.61 -20.98 8.76
C SER A 396 25.40 -21.56 9.50
N LEU A 397 24.34 -20.80 9.77
CA LEU A 397 23.14 -21.30 10.47
C LEU A 397 21.78 -20.74 9.98
N GLY A 398 21.74 -19.81 9.02
CA GLY A 398 20.49 -19.33 8.42
C GLY A 398 20.46 -19.58 6.91
N GLY A 399 19.46 -20.30 6.40
CA GLY A 399 19.27 -20.43 4.95
C GLY A 399 19.10 -19.06 4.29
N LYS A 400 19.47 -18.96 2.99
CA LYS A 400 19.28 -17.74 2.18
C LYS A 400 17.87 -17.17 2.35
N MET A 401 17.76 -15.87 2.60
CA MET A 401 16.47 -15.17 2.70
C MET A 401 15.76 -15.15 1.33
N PRO A 402 14.41 -15.14 1.29
CA PRO A 402 13.66 -14.97 0.05
C PRO A 402 14.04 -13.67 -0.69
N SER A 403 13.88 -13.65 -2.02
CA SER A 403 14.18 -12.47 -2.84
C SER A 403 13.19 -11.33 -2.63
N ILE A 404 11.96 -11.64 -2.20
CA ILE A 404 10.93 -10.65 -1.88
C ILE A 404 11.17 -10.16 -0.46
N LYS A 405 11.64 -8.93 -0.33
CA LYS A 405 11.87 -8.26 0.95
C LYS A 405 10.53 -7.69 1.47
N PRO A 406 10.17 -7.94 2.73
CA PRO A 406 8.94 -7.43 3.31
C PRO A 406 9.09 -5.96 3.77
N THR A 407 8.04 -5.18 3.59
CA THR A 407 7.84 -3.92 4.33
C THR A 407 7.62 -4.23 5.81
N ALA A 408 8.25 -3.47 6.72
CA ALA A 408 8.14 -3.72 8.16
C ALA A 408 6.72 -3.46 8.70
N LEU A 409 6.18 -2.27 8.46
CA LEU A 409 4.83 -1.88 8.90
C LEU A 409 4.01 -1.38 7.71
N ARG A 410 2.87 -2.02 7.43
CA ARG A 410 1.97 -1.63 6.33
C ARG A 410 0.55 -1.41 6.80
N PHE A 411 -0.05 -0.31 6.38
CA PHE A 411 -1.48 -0.05 6.42
C PHE A 411 -2.07 -0.22 5.02
N TYR A 412 -3.17 -0.97 4.91
CA TYR A 412 -3.85 -1.19 3.64
C TYR A 412 -5.35 -0.96 3.77
N GLY A 413 -5.95 -0.15 2.90
CA GLY A 413 -7.40 0.01 2.85
C GLY A 413 -8.02 0.63 4.11
N SER A 414 -7.25 1.38 4.90
CA SER A 414 -7.67 1.85 6.23
C SER A 414 -8.09 3.32 6.21
N PHE A 415 -9.01 3.68 7.09
CA PHE A 415 -9.56 5.04 7.25
C PHE A 415 -9.17 5.59 8.62
N ASN A 416 -8.72 6.85 8.66
CA ASN A 416 -8.32 7.53 9.90
C ASN A 416 -7.23 6.76 10.67
N ALA A 417 -6.14 6.38 9.98
CA ALA A 417 -5.03 5.66 10.57
C ALA A 417 -3.99 6.63 11.16
N THR A 418 -3.62 6.42 12.42
CA THR A 418 -2.61 7.24 13.12
C THR A 418 -1.40 6.40 13.53
N VAL A 419 -0.19 6.91 13.29
CA VAL A 419 1.07 6.32 13.78
C VAL A 419 1.89 7.40 14.50
N THR A 420 2.25 7.18 15.77
CA THR A 420 2.98 8.19 16.54
C THR A 420 3.91 7.63 17.63
N GLY A 421 4.98 8.36 17.95
CA GLY A 421 5.87 8.10 19.09
C GLY A 421 6.86 6.95 18.91
N ILE A 422 6.52 5.97 18.08
CA ILE A 422 7.29 4.73 17.93
C ILE A 422 8.57 4.93 17.11
N THR A 423 9.52 4.01 17.31
CA THR A 423 10.70 3.85 16.46
C THR A 423 10.56 2.66 15.52
N ILE A 424 10.84 2.82 14.23
CA ILE A 424 10.89 1.72 13.25
C ILE A 424 12.30 1.65 12.69
N LYS A 425 13.00 0.53 12.88
CA LYS A 425 14.40 0.39 12.48
C LYS A 425 14.68 -0.86 11.66
N ASN A 426 15.73 -0.78 10.86
CA ASN A 426 16.28 -1.89 10.09
C ASN A 426 15.20 -2.64 9.29
N SER A 427 14.31 -1.93 8.60
CA SER A 427 13.31 -2.61 7.77
C SER A 427 13.98 -3.35 6.60
N PRO A 428 13.57 -4.58 6.25
CA PRO A 428 14.11 -5.27 5.07
C PRO A 428 13.91 -4.51 3.75
N GLN A 429 12.82 -3.75 3.66
CA GLN A 429 12.44 -2.85 2.56
C GLN A 429 11.91 -1.54 3.20
N CYS A 430 10.74 -1.04 2.80
CA CYS A 430 10.14 0.17 3.39
C CYS A 430 9.84 0.00 4.89
N HIS A 431 10.02 1.05 5.69
CA HIS A 431 9.75 1.03 7.13
C HIS A 431 8.26 1.14 7.41
N LEU A 432 7.59 2.14 6.84
CA LEU A 432 6.17 2.40 7.00
C LEU A 432 5.51 2.62 5.65
N LYS A 433 4.49 1.82 5.30
CA LYS A 433 3.74 1.95 4.05
C LYS A 433 2.26 2.20 4.30
N PHE A 434 1.68 3.16 3.59
CA PHE A 434 0.24 3.33 3.47
C PHE A 434 -0.18 3.08 2.03
N ASP A 435 -1.14 2.18 1.85
CA ASP A 435 -1.66 1.81 0.53
C ASP A 435 -3.20 1.82 0.56
N ASN A 436 -3.82 2.59 -0.32
CA ASN A 436 -5.27 2.74 -0.39
C ASN A 436 -5.88 3.23 0.95
N CYS A 437 -5.24 4.19 1.62
CA CYS A 437 -5.70 4.71 2.91
C CYS A 437 -6.26 6.14 2.77
N ILE A 438 -7.22 6.51 3.61
CA ILE A 438 -7.79 7.86 3.65
C ILE A 438 -7.72 8.40 5.08
N GLY A 439 -7.28 9.65 5.26
CA GLY A 439 -7.10 10.23 6.59
C GLY A 439 -5.92 9.57 7.31
N VAL A 440 -4.70 9.84 6.83
CA VAL A 440 -3.47 9.30 7.44
C VAL A 440 -2.82 10.38 8.28
N SER A 441 -2.46 10.06 9.52
CA SER A 441 -1.68 10.95 10.40
C SER A 441 -0.44 10.26 10.93
N VAL A 442 0.74 10.79 10.61
CA VAL A 442 2.03 10.29 11.10
C VAL A 442 2.78 11.42 11.78
N TYR A 443 3.12 11.26 13.05
CA TYR A 443 3.88 12.30 13.76
C TYR A 443 4.71 11.78 14.93
N ASN A 444 5.80 12.48 15.24
CA ASN A 444 6.71 12.12 16.33
C ASN A 444 7.27 10.69 16.21
N ILE A 445 7.48 10.20 14.99
CA ILE A 445 8.11 8.89 14.78
C ILE A 445 9.61 9.05 14.50
N SER A 446 10.36 7.98 14.74
CA SER A 446 11.75 7.85 14.32
C SER A 446 11.93 6.64 13.40
N VAL A 447 12.53 6.86 12.24
CA VAL A 447 12.93 5.80 11.29
C VAL A 447 14.45 5.76 11.18
N SER A 448 15.03 4.55 11.23
CA SER A 448 16.48 4.38 11.12
C SER A 448 16.90 3.07 10.43
N SER A 449 17.67 3.15 9.35
CA SER A 449 18.48 2.07 8.81
C SER A 449 19.84 2.61 8.32
N PRO A 450 20.85 1.76 8.05
CA PRO A 450 22.09 2.21 7.43
C PRO A 450 21.83 2.92 6.09
N GLY A 451 22.54 4.00 5.78
CA GLY A 451 22.36 4.77 4.54
C GLY A 451 22.62 3.99 3.24
N GLU A 452 23.29 2.84 3.32
CA GLU A 452 23.56 1.94 2.19
C GLU A 452 22.55 0.77 2.12
N SER A 453 21.50 0.78 2.93
CA SER A 453 20.51 -0.31 2.95
C SER A 453 19.50 -0.18 1.79
N PRO A 454 19.45 -1.15 0.86
CA PRO A 454 18.74 -1.01 -0.41
C PRO A 454 17.23 -0.97 -0.22
N ASN A 455 16.58 -0.03 -0.92
CA ASN A 455 15.12 0.13 -0.99
C ASN A 455 14.44 0.27 0.38
N THR A 456 15.10 0.92 1.33
CA THR A 456 14.62 1.05 2.71
C THR A 456 13.84 2.32 2.99
N ASP A 457 12.90 2.70 2.11
CA ASP A 457 12.09 3.92 2.23
C ASP A 457 11.60 4.16 3.67
N GLY A 458 11.61 5.41 4.12
CA GLY A 458 11.11 5.77 5.44
C GLY A 458 9.59 5.64 5.52
N ILE A 459 8.88 6.52 4.83
CA ILE A 459 7.42 6.47 4.69
C ILE A 459 7.07 6.37 3.20
N HIS A 460 6.36 5.32 2.82
CA HIS A 460 5.94 5.05 1.46
C HIS A 460 4.42 5.21 1.32
N LEU A 461 3.98 6.15 0.49
CA LEU A 461 2.57 6.44 0.23
C LEU A 461 2.19 5.95 -1.16
N GLN A 462 1.06 5.24 -1.25
CA GLN A 462 0.49 4.79 -2.51
C GLN A 462 -1.04 4.83 -2.43
N ASN A 463 -1.72 5.28 -3.48
CA ASN A 463 -3.19 5.34 -3.55
C ASN A 463 -3.87 5.99 -2.32
N SER A 464 -3.20 6.92 -1.63
CA SER A 464 -3.65 7.40 -0.32
C SER A 464 -4.05 8.87 -0.36
N LYS A 465 -5.10 9.23 0.39
CA LYS A 465 -5.70 10.56 0.37
C LYS A 465 -5.70 11.17 1.77
N ASP A 466 -5.60 12.49 1.83
CA ASP A 466 -5.66 13.27 3.07
C ASP A 466 -4.61 12.79 4.08
N VAL A 467 -3.34 13.02 3.74
CA VAL A 467 -2.18 12.52 4.47
C VAL A 467 -1.46 13.67 5.15
N LEU A 468 -1.25 13.57 6.46
CA LEU A 468 -0.45 14.49 7.26
C LEU A 468 0.76 13.76 7.85
N ILE A 469 1.98 14.19 7.49
CA ILE A 469 3.24 13.72 8.07
C ILE A 469 3.94 14.90 8.74
N ARG A 470 4.26 14.81 10.03
CA ARG A 470 4.94 15.91 10.72
C ARG A 470 5.88 15.52 11.84
N SER A 471 6.77 16.43 12.23
CA SER A 471 7.55 16.33 13.49
C SER A 471 8.29 14.99 13.63
N SER A 472 8.91 14.49 12.56
CA SER A 472 9.47 13.13 12.51
C SER A 472 10.92 13.12 12.02
N ASN A 473 11.69 12.11 12.44
CA ASN A 473 13.08 11.92 12.03
C ASN A 473 13.19 10.67 11.14
N LEU A 474 13.72 10.84 9.93
CA LEU A 474 13.78 9.80 8.91
C LEU A 474 15.23 9.66 8.42
N ALA A 475 15.88 8.55 8.80
CA ALA A 475 17.21 8.17 8.35
C ALA A 475 17.13 6.78 7.72
N CYS A 476 17.41 6.65 6.43
CA CYS A 476 17.27 5.39 5.72
C CYS A 476 18.24 5.29 4.54
N GLY A 477 18.21 4.16 3.84
CA GLY A 477 19.03 3.95 2.63
C GLY A 477 18.33 4.27 1.32
N ASP A 478 17.07 4.71 1.35
CA ASP A 478 16.33 5.18 0.16
C ASP A 478 15.52 6.44 0.51
N ASP A 479 14.43 6.72 -0.21
CA ASP A 479 13.58 7.90 -0.03
C ASP A 479 13.08 8.02 1.43
N CYS A 480 13.32 9.17 2.09
CA CYS A 480 12.76 9.46 3.40
C CYS A 480 11.24 9.40 3.37
N VAL A 481 10.65 10.05 2.35
CA VAL A 481 9.24 9.90 2.02
C VAL A 481 9.12 9.70 0.51
N SER A 482 8.46 8.60 0.10
CA SER A 482 8.13 8.33 -1.30
C SER A 482 6.63 8.43 -1.53
N ILE A 483 6.23 9.19 -2.55
CA ILE A 483 4.84 9.48 -2.91
C ILE A 483 4.57 8.87 -4.28
N GLN A 484 3.80 7.79 -4.32
CA GLN A 484 3.44 7.07 -5.55
C GLN A 484 2.11 7.55 -6.11
N THR A 485 1.75 6.99 -7.27
CA THR A 485 0.46 7.23 -7.94
C THR A 485 -0.74 7.01 -7.01
N GLY A 486 -1.83 7.72 -7.31
CA GLY A 486 -3.10 7.70 -6.60
C GLY A 486 -3.09 8.53 -5.31
N CYS A 487 -2.00 9.25 -5.02
CA CYS A 487 -1.92 10.11 -3.84
C CYS A 487 -2.47 11.51 -4.11
N THR A 488 -3.29 12.02 -3.19
CA THR A 488 -3.77 13.41 -3.23
C THR A 488 -3.92 14.01 -1.84
N ASN A 489 -3.82 15.34 -1.72
CA ASN A 489 -3.89 16.08 -0.45
C ASN A 489 -2.85 15.56 0.57
N VAL A 490 -1.57 15.61 0.20
CA VAL A 490 -0.47 15.20 1.07
C VAL A 490 0.23 16.42 1.63
N TYR A 491 0.32 16.52 2.95
CA TYR A 491 0.98 17.62 3.65
C TYR A 491 2.07 17.10 4.59
N ILE A 492 3.31 17.50 4.31
CA ILE A 492 4.51 17.06 5.04
C ILE A 492 5.18 18.29 5.65
N HIS A 493 5.37 18.32 6.98
CA HIS A 493 6.08 19.45 7.60
C HIS A 493 6.88 19.16 8.87
N ASN A 494 7.92 19.94 9.14
CA ASN A 494 8.80 19.78 10.31
C ASN A 494 9.44 18.38 10.37
N VAL A 495 10.02 17.92 9.26
CA VAL A 495 10.67 16.60 9.16
C VAL A 495 12.18 16.78 9.01
N ASN A 496 12.94 15.96 9.73
CA ASN A 496 14.37 15.80 9.50
C ASN A 496 14.57 14.56 8.61
N CYS A 497 15.23 14.73 7.48
CA CYS A 497 15.51 13.68 6.50
C CYS A 497 17.02 13.57 6.30
N GLY A 498 17.58 12.37 6.49
CA GLY A 498 19.00 12.16 6.29
C GLY A 498 19.62 11.14 7.24
N PRO A 499 20.52 10.27 6.75
CA PRO A 499 20.82 10.01 5.33
C PRO A 499 19.63 9.39 4.56
N GLY A 500 19.73 9.31 3.22
CA GLY A 500 18.71 8.72 2.34
C GLY A 500 18.63 9.38 0.95
N HIS A 501 17.56 9.12 0.20
CA HIS A 501 17.35 9.68 -1.15
C HIS A 501 16.45 10.94 -1.19
N GLY A 502 16.14 11.53 -0.04
CA GLY A 502 15.33 12.75 0.05
C GLY A 502 13.83 12.49 0.07
N ILE A 503 13.03 13.48 -0.35
CA ILE A 503 11.57 13.36 -0.49
C ILE A 503 11.25 13.26 -1.98
N SER A 504 10.69 12.14 -2.41
CA SER A 504 10.49 11.82 -3.83
C SER A 504 9.02 11.60 -4.18
N ILE A 505 8.57 12.21 -5.28
CA ILE A 505 7.34 11.83 -5.99
C ILE A 505 7.71 10.88 -7.13
N GLY A 506 7.20 9.64 -7.12
CA GLY A 506 7.46 8.60 -8.11
C GLY A 506 8.39 7.47 -7.67
N GLY A 507 8.84 6.56 -8.54
CA GLY A 507 8.81 6.59 -10.01
C GLY A 507 7.43 6.38 -10.63
N LEU A 508 6.89 7.41 -11.29
CA LEU A 508 5.53 7.39 -11.84
C LEU A 508 5.47 6.92 -13.30
N GLY A 509 4.47 6.12 -13.65
CA GLY A 509 4.19 5.73 -15.03
C GLY A 509 5.02 4.56 -15.56
N LYS A 510 5.57 3.72 -14.66
CA LYS A 510 6.31 2.50 -15.03
C LYS A 510 5.47 1.62 -15.94
N ASP A 511 6.09 0.93 -16.89
CA ASP A 511 5.41 0.01 -17.82
C ASP A 511 4.24 0.66 -18.59
N ASN A 512 4.41 1.94 -18.96
CA ASN A 512 3.43 2.75 -19.68
C ASN A 512 2.10 2.93 -18.95
N THR A 513 2.12 2.82 -17.62
CA THR A 513 0.93 3.01 -16.79
C THR A 513 0.55 4.49 -16.65
N LYS A 514 -0.72 4.73 -16.33
CA LYS A 514 -1.22 6.05 -15.95
C LYS A 514 -0.89 6.33 -14.50
N ALA A 515 -0.36 7.51 -14.21
CA ALA A 515 -0.03 7.94 -12.86
C ALA A 515 -0.64 9.30 -12.54
N CYS A 516 -1.22 9.41 -11.34
CA CYS A 516 -1.96 10.58 -10.90
C CYS A 516 -1.52 10.98 -9.49
N VAL A 517 -0.96 12.17 -9.35
CA VAL A 517 -0.58 12.76 -8.05
C VAL A 517 -0.99 14.22 -8.04
N SER A 518 -1.67 14.67 -6.99
CA SER A 518 -2.10 16.07 -6.94
C SER A 518 -2.11 16.66 -5.54
N ASN A 519 -1.97 17.98 -5.45
CA ASN A 519 -2.05 18.73 -4.19
C ASN A 519 -1.09 18.19 -3.12
N ILE A 520 0.21 18.36 -3.38
CA ILE A 520 1.29 17.93 -2.49
C ILE A 520 1.98 19.17 -1.92
N THR A 521 2.03 19.29 -0.59
CA THR A 521 2.77 20.36 0.08
C THR A 521 3.81 19.76 1.01
N VAL A 522 5.06 20.12 0.80
CA VAL A 522 6.21 19.73 1.61
C VAL A 522 6.91 20.98 2.09
N ARG A 523 6.98 21.18 3.41
CA ARG A 523 7.59 22.39 3.97
C ARG A 523 8.30 22.22 5.30
N ASP A 524 9.15 23.17 5.66
CA ASP A 524 9.88 23.14 6.93
C ASP A 524 10.68 21.84 7.09
N ILE A 525 11.51 21.52 6.09
CA ILE A 525 12.29 20.27 6.07
C ILE A 525 13.77 20.59 6.30
N ASN A 526 14.42 19.80 7.16
CA ASN A 526 15.88 19.78 7.24
C ASN A 526 16.39 18.50 6.58
N MET A 527 17.16 18.65 5.51
CA MET A 527 17.77 17.56 4.77
C MET A 527 19.27 17.58 4.97
N HIS A 528 19.86 16.43 5.31
CA HIS A 528 21.31 16.34 5.51
C HIS A 528 21.87 15.02 4.98
N ASN A 529 23.01 15.07 4.29
CA ASN A 529 23.69 13.87 3.77
C ASN A 529 22.77 12.97 2.93
N THR A 530 21.85 13.56 2.17
CA THR A 530 20.97 12.83 1.26
C THR A 530 21.49 12.89 -0.17
N MET A 531 21.17 11.87 -0.96
CA MET A 531 21.44 11.86 -2.40
C MET A 531 20.66 12.99 -3.08
N ASN A 532 19.36 13.08 -2.84
CA ASN A 532 18.52 14.15 -3.39
C ASN A 532 17.90 14.97 -2.26
N GLY A 533 17.49 16.19 -2.58
CA GLY A 533 16.62 16.98 -1.72
C GLY A 533 15.15 16.64 -1.99
N VAL A 534 14.50 17.46 -2.80
CA VAL A 534 13.14 17.21 -3.30
C VAL A 534 13.17 16.78 -4.75
N ARG A 535 12.53 15.65 -5.06
CA ARG A 535 12.64 14.96 -6.35
C ARG A 535 11.29 14.58 -6.93
N ILE A 536 11.14 14.72 -8.24
CA ILE A 536 10.04 14.12 -9.02
C ILE A 536 10.66 13.21 -10.07
N LYS A 537 10.31 11.92 -10.05
CA LYS A 537 10.82 10.90 -10.99
C LYS A 537 9.67 10.25 -11.76
N THR A 538 9.72 10.29 -13.09
CA THR A 538 8.72 9.66 -13.96
C THR A 538 9.38 8.85 -15.07
N TRP A 539 8.75 7.74 -15.43
CA TRP A 539 9.20 6.86 -16.50
C TRP A 539 8.82 7.41 -17.88
N GLN A 540 9.74 7.28 -18.83
CA GLN A 540 9.38 7.41 -20.25
C GLN A 540 8.34 6.35 -20.60
N GLY A 541 7.33 6.73 -21.36
CA GLY A 541 6.21 5.89 -21.77
C GLY A 541 4.97 6.06 -20.88
N GLY A 542 5.10 6.62 -19.69
CA GLY A 542 3.99 6.87 -18.76
C GLY A 542 2.96 7.88 -19.28
N SER A 543 1.83 7.99 -18.58
CA SER A 543 0.75 8.95 -18.86
C SER A 543 0.08 9.44 -17.55
N GLY A 544 -0.88 10.37 -17.65
CA GLY A 544 -1.51 11.02 -16.49
C GLY A 544 -0.80 12.31 -16.09
N SER A 545 -0.93 12.73 -14.83
CA SER A 545 -0.43 14.03 -14.37
C SER A 545 0.09 14.07 -12.93
N VAL A 546 1.04 14.97 -12.70
CA VAL A 546 1.39 15.51 -11.38
C VAL A 546 1.10 17.01 -11.39
N GLN A 547 0.27 17.47 -10.47
CA GLN A 547 -0.15 18.87 -10.43
C GLN A 547 -0.30 19.45 -9.02
N GLY A 548 0.01 20.73 -8.86
CA GLY A 548 -0.16 21.44 -7.60
C GLY A 548 0.80 20.93 -6.53
N VAL A 549 2.10 21.06 -6.79
CA VAL A 549 3.16 20.63 -5.89
C VAL A 549 3.87 21.85 -5.31
N GLN A 550 3.99 21.92 -4.00
CA GLN A 550 4.70 22.98 -3.29
C GLN A 550 5.82 22.37 -2.44
N PHE A 551 7.06 22.73 -2.76
CA PHE A 551 8.23 22.53 -1.90
C PHE A 551 8.62 23.89 -1.32
N SER A 552 8.62 24.04 0.01
CA SER A 552 8.91 25.35 0.60
C SER A 552 9.67 25.31 1.93
N ASN A 553 10.53 26.29 2.20
CA ASN A 553 11.29 26.37 3.46
C ASN A 553 12.07 25.08 3.76
N ILE A 554 13.02 24.75 2.88
CA ILE A 554 13.82 23.53 2.96
C ILE A 554 15.28 23.91 3.16
N GLN A 555 15.86 23.41 4.25
CA GLN A 555 17.28 23.54 4.51
C GLN A 555 18.00 22.28 4.06
N VAL A 556 19.01 22.43 3.22
CA VAL A 556 19.85 21.33 2.73
C VAL A 556 21.27 21.46 3.25
N SER A 557 21.85 20.38 3.76
CA SER A 557 23.25 20.33 4.19
C SER A 557 23.93 19.12 3.55
N GLU A 558 24.96 19.36 2.74
CA GLU A 558 25.73 18.28 2.09
C GLU A 558 24.85 17.35 1.24
N VAL A 559 23.80 17.92 0.61
CA VAL A 559 22.90 17.18 -0.28
C VAL A 559 23.48 17.13 -1.68
N GLN A 560 23.49 15.98 -2.35
CA GLN A 560 24.14 15.88 -3.67
C GLN A 560 23.37 16.66 -4.74
N LEU A 561 22.05 16.42 -4.83
CA LEU A 561 21.13 17.00 -5.79
C LEU A 561 19.89 17.62 -5.09
N PRO A 562 19.93 18.87 -4.62
CA PRO A 562 18.85 19.45 -3.82
C PRO A 562 17.48 19.52 -4.49
N ILE A 563 17.43 19.80 -5.80
CA ILE A 563 16.18 20.02 -6.55
C ILE A 563 16.24 19.21 -7.84
N VAL A 564 15.32 18.24 -7.99
CA VAL A 564 15.33 17.31 -9.13
C VAL A 564 13.93 17.13 -9.73
N ILE A 565 13.86 17.22 -11.06
CA ILE A 565 12.80 16.64 -11.88
C ILE A 565 13.49 15.77 -12.93
N ASP A 566 13.15 14.50 -12.97
CA ASP A 566 13.68 13.54 -13.94
C ASP A 566 12.52 12.75 -14.59
N GLN A 567 12.21 13.09 -15.84
CA GLN A 567 11.23 12.37 -16.66
C GLN A 567 11.85 11.27 -17.54
N TYR A 568 13.15 11.05 -17.41
CA TYR A 568 13.92 10.01 -18.10
C TYR A 568 14.34 8.89 -17.14
N TYR A 569 13.67 8.78 -15.99
CA TYR A 569 14.01 7.84 -14.94
C TYR A 569 14.12 6.41 -15.47
N CYS A 570 15.25 5.77 -15.17
CA CYS A 570 15.59 4.44 -15.64
C CYS A 570 16.23 3.61 -14.52
N ASP A 571 15.61 2.46 -14.22
CA ASP A 571 16.13 1.45 -13.28
C ASP A 571 16.97 0.39 -14.02
N LYS A 572 17.66 0.76 -15.09
CA LYS A 572 18.55 -0.14 -15.83
C LYS A 572 19.72 0.65 -16.39
N SER A 573 20.80 -0.05 -16.75
CA SER A 573 21.92 0.59 -17.44
C SER A 573 21.52 1.22 -18.79
N LYS A 574 20.43 0.74 -19.40
CA LYS A 574 19.82 1.28 -20.63
C LYS A 574 18.30 1.06 -20.60
N CYS A 575 17.54 2.14 -20.76
CA CYS A 575 16.10 2.10 -21.06
C CYS A 575 15.86 2.45 -22.53
N SER A 576 14.76 1.93 -23.09
CA SER A 576 14.34 2.31 -24.45
C SER A 576 13.68 3.67 -24.39
N ASN A 577 14.07 4.57 -25.29
CA ASN A 577 13.39 5.85 -25.43
C ASN A 577 11.92 5.64 -25.79
N GLN A 578 11.05 6.31 -25.04
CA GLN A 578 9.62 6.33 -25.31
C GLN A 578 9.13 7.78 -25.36
N THR A 579 8.07 8.01 -26.14
CA THR A 579 7.62 9.37 -26.46
C THR A 579 6.51 9.87 -25.54
N SER A 580 5.78 9.04 -24.79
CA SER A 580 4.83 9.55 -23.78
C SER A 580 5.54 9.80 -22.45
N ALA A 581 4.99 10.68 -21.61
CA ALA A 581 5.43 10.90 -20.25
C ALA A 581 4.26 11.41 -19.40
N VAL A 582 4.38 11.31 -18.08
CA VAL A 582 3.44 11.90 -17.13
C VAL A 582 3.51 13.43 -17.25
N ALA A 583 2.39 14.13 -17.40
CA ALA A 583 2.38 15.59 -17.48
C ALA A 583 2.76 16.21 -16.12
N LEU A 584 3.68 17.17 -16.11
CA LEU A 584 4.11 17.88 -14.89
C LEU A 584 3.74 19.36 -14.99
N SER A 585 2.91 19.85 -14.06
CA SER A 585 2.46 21.25 -14.06
C SER A 585 2.28 21.81 -12.64
N GLY A 586 2.44 23.13 -12.49
CA GLY A 586 2.19 23.82 -11.22
C GLY A 586 3.08 23.31 -10.08
N ILE A 587 4.40 23.36 -10.30
CA ILE A 587 5.41 22.90 -9.35
C ILE A 587 6.16 24.12 -8.81
N ASN A 588 5.98 24.42 -7.53
CA ASN A 588 6.59 25.57 -6.88
C ASN A 588 7.71 25.16 -5.92
N TYR A 589 8.90 25.72 -6.12
CA TYR A 589 10.04 25.63 -5.21
C TYR A 589 10.30 27.00 -4.58
N ALA A 590 10.16 27.08 -3.25
CA ALA A 590 10.28 28.34 -2.51
C ALA A 590 11.23 28.22 -1.31
N ASN A 591 12.15 29.17 -1.15
CA ASN A 591 13.03 29.25 0.02
C ASN A 591 13.80 27.94 0.31
N ILE A 592 14.50 27.41 -0.70
CA ILE A 592 15.38 26.25 -0.56
C ILE A 592 16.81 26.75 -0.42
N ARG A 593 17.47 26.46 0.70
CA ARG A 593 18.77 27.06 1.04
C ARG A 593 19.74 26.07 1.68
N GLY A 594 21.04 26.33 1.54
CA GLY A 594 22.09 25.57 2.23
C GLY A 594 23.20 25.11 1.30
N THR A 595 23.71 23.89 1.47
CA THR A 595 24.88 23.39 0.74
C THR A 595 24.60 22.15 -0.12
N TYR A 596 25.32 22.06 -1.25
CA TYR A 596 25.25 20.90 -2.15
C TYR A 596 26.63 20.39 -2.59
N THR A 597 26.69 19.13 -3.04
CA THR A 597 27.95 18.45 -3.39
C THR A 597 28.07 17.97 -4.85
N VAL A 598 26.98 17.95 -5.65
CA VAL A 598 27.04 17.55 -7.08
C VAL A 598 26.46 18.62 -8.00
N LYS A 599 25.15 18.87 -7.92
CA LYS A 599 24.46 19.83 -8.79
C LYS A 599 23.30 20.48 -8.03
N PRO A 600 23.11 21.80 -8.09
CA PRO A 600 22.10 22.49 -7.30
C PRO A 600 20.68 22.22 -7.80
N VAL A 601 20.50 22.13 -9.13
CA VAL A 601 19.21 21.95 -9.81
C VAL A 601 19.40 21.05 -11.03
N HIS A 602 18.53 20.05 -11.15
CA HIS A 602 18.44 19.18 -12.32
C HIS A 602 17.00 19.05 -12.79
N PHE A 603 16.65 19.68 -13.90
CA PHE A 603 15.35 19.53 -14.55
C PHE A 603 15.51 18.87 -15.91
N ALA A 604 15.15 17.60 -16.02
CA ALA A 604 15.14 16.83 -17.24
C ALA A 604 13.70 16.45 -17.61
N CYS A 605 13.00 17.35 -18.30
CA CYS A 605 11.62 17.15 -18.70
C CYS A 605 11.51 16.62 -20.14
N SER A 606 10.42 15.93 -20.46
CA SER A 606 10.22 15.27 -21.75
C SER A 606 10.06 16.28 -22.90
N ASP A 607 10.66 15.98 -24.05
CA ASP A 607 10.43 16.72 -25.31
C ASP A 607 8.97 16.68 -25.76
N SER A 608 8.25 15.62 -25.43
CA SER A 608 6.87 15.45 -25.84
C SER A 608 5.87 16.07 -24.87
N MET A 609 6.24 16.13 -23.58
CA MET A 609 5.45 16.63 -22.46
C MET A 609 6.35 17.49 -21.56
N PRO A 610 6.70 18.72 -22.00
CA PRO A 610 7.52 19.64 -21.22
C PRO A 610 6.90 19.93 -19.85
N CYS A 611 7.75 20.18 -18.85
CA CYS A 611 7.27 20.69 -17.57
C CYS A 611 6.78 22.12 -17.74
N THR A 612 5.63 22.44 -17.16
CA THR A 612 5.03 23.78 -17.25
C THR A 612 4.73 24.35 -15.88
N GLU A 613 4.67 25.67 -15.78
CA GLU A 613 4.32 26.36 -14.53
C GLU A 613 5.23 25.92 -13.37
N VAL A 614 6.53 25.79 -13.67
CA VAL A 614 7.59 25.55 -12.68
C VAL A 614 8.07 26.89 -12.14
N THR A 615 7.83 27.16 -10.85
CA THR A 615 8.18 28.44 -10.23
C THR A 615 9.32 28.29 -9.24
N LEU A 616 10.28 29.20 -9.31
CA LEU A 616 11.45 29.25 -8.43
C LEU A 616 11.48 30.57 -7.67
N THR A 617 11.53 30.51 -6.33
CA THR A 617 11.64 31.69 -5.47
C THR A 617 12.60 31.42 -4.31
N GLY A 618 13.51 32.34 -4.01
CA GLY A 618 14.39 32.27 -2.84
C GLY A 618 15.35 31.08 -2.81
N ILE A 619 15.86 30.64 -3.97
CA ILE A 619 16.81 29.51 -4.07
C ILE A 619 18.23 30.00 -3.74
N GLN A 620 18.83 29.49 -2.66
CA GLN A 620 20.16 29.89 -2.20
C GLN A 620 21.02 28.68 -1.82
N LEU A 621 21.59 28.04 -2.83
CA LEU A 621 22.39 26.83 -2.74
C LEU A 621 23.86 27.15 -2.94
N LYS A 622 24.69 26.83 -1.95
CA LYS A 622 26.13 27.06 -2.00
C LYS A 622 26.86 25.74 -2.28
N PRO A 623 27.80 25.73 -3.22
CA PRO A 623 28.64 24.57 -3.43
C PRO A 623 29.57 24.35 -2.22
N LEU A 624 29.73 23.10 -1.78
CA LEU A 624 30.81 22.71 -0.85
C LEU A 624 32.10 22.36 -1.65
N GLN A 625 32.71 23.37 -2.27
CA GLN A 625 33.73 23.25 -3.34
C GLN A 625 34.99 22.43 -2.98
N GLU A 626 35.34 22.31 -1.69
CA GLU A 626 36.63 21.76 -1.28
C GLU A 626 36.79 20.25 -1.51
N ARG A 627 35.77 19.53 -2.00
CA ARG A 627 35.79 18.05 -2.10
C ARG A 627 35.20 17.41 -3.37
N TYR A 628 34.48 18.14 -4.23
CA TYR A 628 33.67 17.52 -5.29
C TYR A 628 33.68 18.27 -6.63
N HIS A 629 33.60 17.54 -7.76
CA HIS A 629 33.36 18.13 -9.08
C HIS A 629 31.90 18.53 -9.14
N MET A 630 31.65 19.79 -9.47
CA MET A 630 30.30 20.36 -9.40
C MET A 630 29.84 20.75 -10.78
N TYR A 631 28.56 20.48 -11.04
CA TYR A 631 27.91 20.80 -12.29
C TYR A 631 27.04 22.05 -12.12
N ASP A 632 26.97 22.83 -13.20
CA ASP A 632 26.04 23.94 -13.32
C ASP A 632 24.58 23.45 -13.27
N PRO A 633 23.63 24.33 -12.90
CA PRO A 633 22.20 24.05 -13.04
C PRO A 633 21.85 23.52 -14.44
N TYR A 634 21.05 22.47 -14.50
CA TYR A 634 20.60 21.87 -15.75
C TYR A 634 19.08 22.00 -15.90
N CYS A 635 18.63 22.42 -17.07
CA CYS A 635 17.23 22.47 -17.43
C CYS A 635 17.05 21.99 -18.88
N TRP A 636 16.06 21.14 -19.09
CA TRP A 636 15.63 20.67 -20.39
C TRP A 636 14.11 20.66 -20.42
N GLN A 637 13.52 21.27 -21.46
CA GLN A 637 12.06 21.35 -21.66
C GLN A 637 11.29 21.77 -20.40
N THR A 638 11.85 22.71 -19.64
CA THR A 638 11.28 23.20 -18.39
C THR A 638 10.87 24.65 -18.56
N PHE A 639 9.58 24.92 -18.38
CA PHE A 639 8.97 26.23 -18.61
C PHE A 639 8.31 26.77 -17.35
N GLY A 640 8.51 28.04 -17.05
CA GLY A 640 7.87 28.69 -15.90
C GLY A 640 8.46 30.06 -15.57
N GLU A 641 8.64 30.35 -14.28
CA GLU A 641 9.01 31.69 -13.81
C GLU A 641 10.04 31.65 -12.68
N LEU A 642 10.94 32.64 -12.69
CA LEU A 642 11.92 32.88 -11.63
C LEU A 642 11.57 34.20 -10.94
N TYR A 643 10.97 34.14 -9.74
CA TYR A 643 10.47 35.32 -9.04
C TYR A 643 11.53 36.09 -8.24
N SER A 644 12.71 35.52 -8.06
CA SER A 644 13.84 36.17 -7.38
C SER A 644 15.16 35.62 -7.89
N PRO A 645 16.27 36.39 -7.84
CA PRO A 645 17.60 35.86 -8.18
C PRO A 645 17.92 34.59 -7.39
N ALA A 646 18.34 33.55 -8.10
CA ALA A 646 18.82 32.30 -7.52
C ALA A 646 20.35 32.33 -7.36
N VAL A 647 20.85 31.65 -6.34
CA VAL A 647 22.27 31.36 -6.15
C VAL A 647 22.46 29.84 -6.15
N PRO A 648 23.24 29.27 -7.08
CA PRO A 648 23.78 29.92 -8.28
C PRO A 648 22.67 30.34 -9.28
N PRO A 649 22.96 31.20 -10.26
CA PRO A 649 21.99 31.61 -11.28
C PRO A 649 21.47 30.42 -12.10
N ILE A 650 20.15 30.29 -12.24
CA ILE A 650 19.50 29.21 -13.00
C ILE A 650 19.02 29.77 -14.35
N GLN A 651 19.98 30.06 -15.24
CA GLN A 651 19.68 30.69 -16.54
C GLN A 651 19.06 29.74 -17.57
N CYS A 652 19.09 28.43 -17.31
CA CYS A 652 18.57 27.41 -18.21
C CYS A 652 17.03 27.30 -18.22
N LEU A 653 16.33 27.90 -17.25
CA LEU A 653 14.87 27.84 -17.18
C LEU A 653 14.25 28.68 -18.31
N HIS A 654 13.35 28.09 -19.10
CA HIS A 654 12.64 28.84 -20.13
C HIS A 654 11.49 29.63 -19.51
N ILE A 655 11.51 30.95 -19.65
CA ILE A 655 10.46 31.81 -19.11
C ILE A 655 9.19 31.71 -19.95
N GLY A 656 8.03 31.54 -19.29
CA GLY A 656 6.72 31.48 -19.93
C GLY A 656 6.23 30.07 -20.22
N LYS A 657 5.64 29.85 -21.41
CA LYS A 657 5.03 28.58 -21.83
C LYS A 657 5.68 28.04 -23.11
N PRO A 658 5.67 26.71 -23.35
CA PRO A 658 6.17 26.13 -24.59
C PRO A 658 5.42 26.68 -25.81
N LYS A 659 6.11 26.87 -26.94
CA LYS A 659 5.55 27.45 -28.18
C LYS A 659 4.51 26.57 -28.88
N SER A 660 4.46 25.27 -28.57
CA SER A 660 3.49 24.34 -29.17
C SER A 660 2.30 24.13 -28.22
N ASN A 661 1.11 24.55 -28.67
CA ASN A 661 -0.15 24.16 -28.06
C ASN A 661 -0.42 22.69 -28.37
N LYS A 662 0.26 21.76 -27.68
CA LYS A 662 -0.25 20.39 -27.66
C LYS A 662 -1.54 20.38 -26.85
N ILE A 663 -2.62 20.01 -27.51
CA ILE A 663 -3.93 19.78 -26.89
C ILE A 663 -3.71 18.70 -25.82
N HIS A 664 -3.93 19.04 -24.54
CA HIS A 664 -4.02 18.07 -23.45
C HIS A 664 -5.01 16.99 -23.89
N ARG A 665 -4.55 15.74 -24.02
CA ARG A 665 -5.42 14.62 -24.38
C ARG A 665 -6.10 14.11 -23.11
N ASP A 666 -7.28 13.49 -23.22
CA ASP A 666 -7.97 12.84 -22.08
C ASP A 666 -7.09 11.77 -21.37
N THR A 667 -6.06 11.26 -22.06
CA THR A 667 -5.06 10.35 -21.49
C THR A 667 -4.11 11.02 -20.50
N ASP A 668 -3.97 12.34 -20.59
CA ASP A 668 -3.03 13.16 -19.81
C ASP A 668 -3.71 13.78 -18.57
N SER A 669 -5.05 13.72 -18.49
CA SER A 669 -5.83 14.18 -17.33
C SER A 669 -6.02 13.09 -16.29
N CYS A 670 -5.89 13.47 -15.03
CA CYS A 670 -6.41 12.75 -13.88
C CYS A 670 -7.73 13.42 -13.45
#